data_AF-A0AAU9KA21-F1
#
_entry.id   AF-A0AAU9KA21-F1
#
_cell.length_a   1.000
_cell.length_b   1.000
_cell.length_c   1.000
_cell.angle_alpha   90.00
_cell.angle_beta   90.00
_cell.angle_gamma   90.00
#
_symmetry.space_group_name_H-M   'P 1'
#
loop_
_entity.id
_entity.type
_entity.pdbx_description
1 polymer ?
#
loop_
_entity_poly.entity_id
_entity_poly.type
_entity_poly.pdbx_seq_one_letter_code
_entity_poly.pdbx_strand_id
1 'polypeptide(L)'
;MEPHEAQDDLESADRRMRIAEKEIEQLGITQGEFDSLENDFQTVLQDIAGDKTLERFRLEYEKLHKALKTSHETEKKLIKRCKELNSEISAHAVKVQIALKLSQEDNNAMDQVKQDVERTWKLVDQTREREETLKSRLSDLRFELAELTRRIDADETAPVEQQALLEDLKKQKDEALEVNSLRIQTLKDLRNLNAECLKKKTDLEDCKRNFLNDINEVKEGIDKANTDAETEEKRKRDMEKNLEGTKKTYEQIQDEVKNKEEQKVQINREIDNLRANIQDLKDEKQKIQDKIKTAENYNDKLTEGLRNTEETNQNLIGEAQAKETEIKRIQEELNRKQADNQRAHKEIIVMQKKIKTVTQEKTEVEYQKDFAKNKLQDLTNRNTELRRENDVDKKAIEAMMREINKMNKDCIDMEGLARLQSDEIIMKNNEFRKISNEVKASKKEIAKLKALIYQLKRDEDKYSLEASNAYSKYIQTLEQVKYKNSMISQLQRDNLDAEAKLKQQQNLYEAVRSDRNIYSKTLLESNEEIDELRRKYKILQHQITKLREEISSKNNLIREQRQSHSNLEEENKTNEQKQKRLEEKKKEKEGYIRNYENQISKLKYYIAEAEQEKMKQKKEYEMVINDRDILGTQLIKRNEELASLYEKIKIQQSTLAKGEVQYQERVIEATLLKNQIAGLKREYLIAKNQVSSTSELKKEVYRLQKDLMIVRTKIKALSEELQNPMNVHRYRKLEGTNPETYEMITKIQTLQRRLIAKTEEVAEKDFLIQEKEKLYIELKNILARQPKPAVAEQLGVYQENLKEKTKQMKNMINELNNAHAQVNRHRFEIERLNRDIAAMKEVWFDQRRKEKKLKTIEEEAEN
;
A
#
# COMPACT_ATOMS: atom_id res chain seq x y z
N MET A 1 -55.06 25.20 0.87
CA MET A 1 -53.90 26.09 1.13
C MET A 1 -53.32 26.53 -0.20
N GLU A 2 -52.32 27.39 -0.21
CA GLU A 2 -52.12 28.38 -1.28
C GLU A 2 -51.23 27.88 -2.44
N PRO A 3 -51.48 28.28 -3.70
CA PRO A 3 -50.58 27.99 -4.82
C PRO A 3 -49.24 28.77 -4.80
N HIS A 4 -49.07 29.73 -3.89
CA HIS A 4 -47.96 30.69 -3.90
C HIS A 4 -46.58 30.04 -3.70
N GLU A 5 -46.47 28.98 -2.91
CA GLU A 5 -45.18 28.37 -2.54
C GLU A 5 -44.43 27.78 -3.75
N ALA A 6 -45.17 27.35 -4.77
CA ALA A 6 -44.60 26.65 -5.92
C ALA A 6 -43.94 27.58 -6.97
N GLN A 7 -44.17 28.88 -6.93
CA GLN A 7 -43.78 29.80 -8.03
C GLN A 7 -42.56 30.67 -7.72
N ASP A 8 -42.31 30.98 -6.44
CA ASP A 8 -41.06 31.63 -5.97
C ASP A 8 -39.81 30.77 -6.31
N ASP A 9 -40.00 29.45 -6.33
CA ASP A 9 -38.91 28.47 -6.28
C ASP A 9 -38.13 28.36 -7.62
N LEU A 10 -38.84 28.37 -8.75
CA LEU A 10 -38.25 28.21 -10.10
C LEU A 10 -37.47 29.45 -10.57
N GLU A 11 -37.95 30.64 -10.18
CA GLU A 11 -37.33 31.92 -10.55
C GLU A 11 -36.03 32.19 -9.79
N SER A 12 -35.84 31.52 -8.65
CA SER A 12 -34.59 31.55 -7.89
C SER A 12 -33.43 30.93 -8.70
N ALA A 13 -33.70 29.89 -9.50
CA ALA A 13 -32.69 29.16 -10.26
C ALA A 13 -32.13 30.00 -11.43
N ASP A 14 -32.99 30.59 -12.26
CA ASP A 14 -32.56 31.36 -13.44
C ASP A 14 -31.82 32.65 -13.06
N ARG A 15 -32.18 33.28 -11.92
CA ARG A 15 -31.40 34.39 -11.35
C ARG A 15 -30.00 33.94 -10.90
N ARG A 16 -29.89 32.81 -10.20
CA ARG A 16 -28.60 32.26 -9.74
C ARG A 16 -27.68 31.96 -10.93
N MET A 17 -28.22 31.35 -11.99
CA MET A 17 -27.47 31.04 -13.22
C MET A 17 -26.80 32.28 -13.83
N ARG A 18 -27.58 33.34 -14.11
CA ARG A 18 -27.07 34.56 -14.80
C ARG A 18 -26.13 35.41 -13.94
N ILE A 19 -26.23 35.31 -12.61
CA ILE A 19 -25.28 35.94 -11.69
C ILE A 19 -23.95 35.16 -11.72
N ALA A 20 -23.99 33.83 -11.57
CA ALA A 20 -22.82 32.98 -11.63
C ALA A 20 -22.06 33.09 -12.97
N GLU A 21 -22.76 33.16 -14.11
CA GLU A 21 -22.12 33.39 -15.42
C GLU A 21 -21.30 34.69 -15.46
N LYS A 22 -21.82 35.77 -14.84
CA LYS A 22 -21.20 37.09 -14.83
C LYS A 22 -20.06 37.20 -13.82
N GLU A 23 -20.15 36.48 -12.70
CA GLU A 23 -19.05 36.33 -11.74
C GLU A 23 -17.91 35.49 -12.34
N ILE A 24 -18.23 34.42 -13.09
CA ILE A 24 -17.25 33.61 -13.83
C ILE A 24 -16.50 34.42 -14.91
N GLU A 25 -17.13 35.45 -15.51
CA GLU A 25 -16.45 36.39 -16.41
C GLU A 25 -15.52 37.38 -15.71
N GLN A 26 -15.74 37.67 -14.42
CA GLN A 26 -14.95 38.65 -13.66
C GLN A 26 -13.77 38.04 -12.90
N LEU A 27 -13.60 36.72 -12.97
CA LEU A 27 -12.53 35.99 -12.27
C LEU A 27 -11.23 35.83 -13.06
N GLY A 28 -11.18 36.26 -14.33
CA GLY A 28 -9.98 36.19 -15.17
C GLY A 28 -9.55 37.53 -15.74
N ILE A 29 -8.28 37.63 -16.13
CA ILE A 29 -7.71 38.84 -16.77
C ILE A 29 -8.51 39.14 -18.05
N THR A 30 -8.94 40.39 -18.25
CA THR A 30 -9.67 40.74 -19.48
C THR A 30 -8.73 40.78 -20.68
N GLN A 31 -9.26 40.50 -21.88
CA GLN A 31 -8.43 40.45 -23.10
C GLN A 31 -7.64 41.76 -23.31
N GLY A 32 -8.23 42.93 -23.04
CA GLY A 32 -7.55 44.22 -23.20
C GLY A 32 -6.42 44.46 -22.18
N GLU A 33 -6.54 43.94 -20.96
CA GLU A 33 -5.46 44.01 -19.95
C GLU A 33 -4.32 43.06 -20.33
N PHE A 34 -4.64 41.86 -20.81
CA PHE A 34 -3.63 40.92 -21.33
C PHE A 34 -2.92 41.47 -22.56
N ASP A 35 -3.66 42.04 -23.51
CA ASP A 35 -3.10 42.64 -24.74
C ASP A 35 -2.19 43.85 -24.40
N SER A 36 -2.52 44.64 -23.36
CA SER A 36 -1.63 45.69 -22.86
C SER A 36 -0.33 45.11 -22.30
N LEU A 37 -0.42 44.07 -21.45
CA LEU A 37 0.74 43.39 -20.88
C LEU A 37 1.63 42.76 -21.96
N GLU A 38 1.06 42.13 -23.00
CA GLU A 38 1.86 41.56 -24.10
C GLU A 38 2.60 42.64 -24.91
N ASN A 39 2.03 43.85 -25.05
CA ASN A 39 2.74 45.00 -25.65
C ASN A 39 3.88 45.52 -24.76
N ASP A 40 3.67 45.64 -23.44
CA ASP A 40 4.72 46.06 -22.49
C ASP A 40 5.87 45.03 -22.46
N PHE A 41 5.55 43.72 -22.45
CA PHE A 41 6.54 42.65 -22.54
C PHE A 41 7.33 42.68 -23.84
N GLN A 42 6.70 42.94 -24.98
CA GLN A 42 7.40 43.06 -26.26
C GLN A 42 8.29 44.30 -26.33
N THR A 43 7.84 45.44 -25.79
CA THR A 43 8.62 46.69 -25.76
C THR A 43 9.91 46.49 -24.95
N VAL A 44 9.82 45.94 -23.74
CA VAL A 44 10.99 45.66 -22.89
C VAL A 44 11.93 44.60 -23.52
N LEU A 45 11.38 43.61 -24.25
CA LEU A 45 12.22 42.66 -25.00
C LEU A 45 12.95 43.31 -26.19
N GLN A 46 12.36 44.35 -26.79
CA GLN A 46 12.94 45.09 -27.91
C GLN A 46 14.01 46.09 -27.44
N ASP A 47 13.79 46.80 -26.33
CA ASP A 47 14.78 47.71 -25.74
C ASP A 47 16.06 46.99 -25.27
N ILE A 48 15.92 45.72 -24.83
CA ILE A 48 17.04 44.87 -24.38
C ILE A 48 17.71 44.13 -25.58
N ALA A 49 17.13 44.17 -26.79
CA ALA A 49 17.62 43.45 -27.97
C ALA A 49 18.87 44.10 -28.61
N GLY A 50 20.01 43.95 -27.95
CA GLY A 50 21.31 44.35 -28.48
C GLY A 50 22.46 44.24 -27.48
N ASP A 51 22.17 44.34 -26.18
CA ASP A 51 23.19 44.25 -25.13
C ASP A 51 23.51 42.80 -24.75
N LYS A 52 24.72 42.35 -25.12
CA LYS A 52 25.23 41.01 -24.81
C LYS A 52 25.39 40.73 -23.31
N THR A 53 25.45 41.75 -22.46
CA THR A 53 25.50 41.58 -21.00
C THR A 53 24.12 41.22 -20.42
N LEU A 54 23.05 41.68 -21.06
CA LEU A 54 21.66 41.47 -20.64
C LEU A 54 21.00 40.25 -21.31
N GLU A 55 21.66 39.58 -22.27
CA GLU A 55 21.12 38.40 -22.99
C GLU A 55 20.61 37.30 -22.05
N ARG A 56 21.27 37.07 -20.90
CA ARG A 56 20.80 36.12 -19.88
C ARG A 56 19.49 36.58 -19.21
N PHE A 57 19.31 37.87 -18.98
CA PHE A 57 18.06 38.44 -18.47
C PHE A 57 16.96 38.37 -19.54
N ARG A 58 17.28 38.72 -20.79
CA ARG A 58 16.39 38.63 -21.97
C ARG A 58 15.79 37.22 -22.11
N LEU A 59 16.61 36.18 -21.93
CA LEU A 59 16.17 34.78 -21.98
C LEU A 59 15.26 34.36 -20.81
N GLU A 60 15.48 34.84 -19.58
CA GLU A 60 14.56 34.57 -18.47
C GLU A 60 13.26 35.39 -18.60
N TYR A 61 13.33 36.62 -19.12
CA TYR A 61 12.16 37.48 -19.36
C TYR A 61 11.28 36.92 -20.51
N GLU A 62 11.89 36.36 -21.57
CA GLU A 62 11.18 35.58 -22.59
C GLU A 62 10.45 34.37 -22.00
N LYS A 63 11.07 33.64 -21.05
CA LYS A 63 10.41 32.52 -20.36
C LYS A 63 9.24 32.99 -19.52
N LEU A 64 9.38 34.12 -18.82
CA LEU A 64 8.30 34.71 -18.03
C LEU A 64 7.11 35.11 -18.91
N HIS A 65 7.36 35.75 -20.06
CA HIS A 65 6.31 36.07 -21.04
C HIS A 65 5.61 34.81 -21.58
N LYS A 66 6.38 33.78 -21.95
CA LYS A 66 5.85 32.48 -22.41
C LYS A 66 5.01 31.80 -21.31
N ALA A 67 5.44 31.86 -20.06
CA ALA A 67 4.68 31.34 -18.92
C ALA A 67 3.36 32.09 -18.71
N LEU A 68 3.38 33.44 -18.72
CA LEU A 68 2.18 34.28 -18.63
C LEU A 68 1.17 33.95 -19.74
N LYS A 69 1.63 33.83 -20.99
CA LYS A 69 0.79 33.50 -22.14
C LYS A 69 0.15 32.10 -22.02
N THR A 70 0.92 31.08 -21.59
CA THR A 70 0.36 29.75 -21.31
C THR A 70 -0.60 29.73 -20.11
N SER A 71 -0.39 30.60 -19.12
CA SER A 71 -1.29 30.73 -17.96
C SER A 71 -2.63 31.33 -18.39
N HIS A 72 -2.63 32.44 -19.14
CA HIS A 72 -3.87 33.05 -19.64
C HIS A 72 -4.63 32.12 -20.61
N GLU A 73 -3.92 31.33 -21.42
CA GLU A 73 -4.55 30.30 -22.25
C GLU A 73 -5.25 29.19 -21.44
N THR A 74 -4.72 28.80 -20.28
CA THR A 74 -5.34 27.76 -19.44
C THR A 74 -6.49 28.34 -18.61
N GLU A 75 -6.33 29.55 -18.06
CA GLU A 75 -7.40 30.37 -17.45
C GLU A 75 -8.62 30.50 -18.38
N LYS A 76 -8.41 30.92 -19.63
CA LYS A 76 -9.47 31.08 -20.64
C LYS A 76 -10.19 29.77 -20.98
N LYS A 77 -9.48 28.63 -20.95
CA LYS A 77 -10.06 27.28 -21.12
C LYS A 77 -10.87 26.85 -19.89
N LEU A 78 -10.41 27.18 -18.69
CA LEU A 78 -11.10 26.90 -17.42
C LEU A 78 -12.39 27.73 -17.28
N ILE A 79 -12.35 29.03 -17.54
CA ILE A 79 -13.53 29.93 -17.52
C ILE A 79 -14.62 29.41 -18.47
N LYS A 80 -14.26 28.96 -19.68
CA LYS A 80 -15.20 28.32 -20.60
C LYS A 80 -15.81 27.05 -20.01
N ARG A 81 -15.03 26.16 -19.39
CA ARG A 81 -15.54 24.93 -18.78
C ARG A 81 -16.42 25.20 -17.55
N CYS A 82 -16.15 26.26 -16.79
CA CYS A 82 -17.01 26.71 -15.69
C CYS A 82 -18.39 27.17 -16.17
N LYS A 83 -18.46 27.91 -17.30
CA LYS A 83 -19.75 28.28 -17.91
C LYS A 83 -20.55 27.07 -18.39
N GLU A 84 -19.89 26.13 -19.07
CA GLU A 84 -20.51 24.87 -19.51
C GLU A 84 -21.12 24.10 -18.32
N LEU A 85 -20.35 23.91 -17.25
CA LEU A 85 -20.81 23.23 -16.03
C LEU A 85 -21.94 23.99 -15.32
N ASN A 86 -21.92 25.33 -15.28
CA ASN A 86 -22.99 26.13 -14.69
C ASN A 86 -24.32 25.98 -15.45
N SER A 87 -24.26 25.93 -16.79
CA SER A 87 -25.43 25.65 -17.64
C SER A 87 -25.95 24.22 -17.45
N GLU A 88 -25.07 23.23 -17.32
CA GLU A 88 -25.43 21.83 -17.03
C GLU A 88 -26.13 21.74 -15.65
N ILE A 89 -25.57 22.35 -14.61
CA ILE A 89 -26.12 22.35 -13.24
C ILE A 89 -27.51 23.01 -13.19
N SER A 90 -27.69 24.16 -13.84
CA SER A 90 -29.00 24.84 -13.92
C SER A 90 -30.07 23.96 -14.60
N ALA A 91 -29.70 23.33 -15.73
CA ALA A 91 -30.60 22.42 -16.46
C ALA A 91 -30.97 21.15 -15.66
N HIS A 92 -30.13 20.72 -14.70
CA HIS A 92 -30.45 19.64 -13.78
C HIS A 92 -31.30 20.12 -12.59
N ALA A 93 -31.06 21.31 -12.05
CA ALA A 93 -31.87 21.88 -10.96
C ALA A 93 -33.35 22.06 -11.36
N VAL A 94 -33.62 22.59 -12.55
CA VAL A 94 -34.99 22.76 -13.08
C VAL A 94 -35.70 21.41 -13.24
N LYS A 95 -35.00 20.36 -13.68
CA LYS A 95 -35.57 19.00 -13.78
C LYS A 95 -35.95 18.42 -12.41
N VAL A 96 -35.17 18.70 -11.36
CA VAL A 96 -35.47 18.27 -9.99
C VAL A 96 -36.70 19.01 -9.44
N GLN A 97 -36.82 20.33 -9.66
CA GLN A 97 -38.03 21.08 -9.25
C GLN A 97 -39.28 20.63 -10.01
N ILE A 98 -39.18 20.31 -11.31
CA ILE A 98 -40.31 19.76 -12.07
C ILE A 98 -40.74 18.39 -11.52
N ALA A 99 -39.79 17.51 -11.19
CA ALA A 99 -40.09 16.22 -10.57
C ALA A 99 -40.71 16.35 -9.16
N LEU A 100 -40.26 17.32 -8.35
CA LEU A 100 -40.85 17.62 -7.04
C LEU A 100 -42.27 18.18 -7.16
N LYS A 101 -42.55 19.06 -8.14
CA LYS A 101 -43.90 19.53 -8.43
C LYS A 101 -44.82 18.42 -8.89
N LEU A 102 -44.39 17.60 -9.85
CA LEU A 102 -45.16 16.43 -10.28
C LEU A 102 -45.47 15.51 -9.10
N SER A 103 -44.52 15.26 -8.21
CA SER A 103 -44.77 14.47 -7.00
C SER A 103 -45.78 15.15 -6.03
N GLN A 104 -45.78 16.48 -5.89
CA GLN A 104 -46.79 17.20 -5.11
C GLN A 104 -48.17 17.20 -5.79
N GLU A 105 -48.23 17.37 -7.11
CA GLU A 105 -49.44 17.33 -7.91
C GLU A 105 -50.05 15.91 -7.91
N ASP A 106 -49.22 14.87 -8.03
CA ASP A 106 -49.60 13.45 -7.89
C ASP A 106 -50.13 13.15 -6.49
N ASN A 107 -49.48 13.65 -5.41
CA ASN A 107 -50.00 13.47 -4.05
C ASN A 107 -51.37 14.15 -3.86
N ASN A 108 -51.53 15.39 -4.37
CA ASN A 108 -52.81 16.11 -4.34
C ASN A 108 -53.89 15.39 -5.17
N ALA A 109 -53.54 14.89 -6.35
CA ALA A 109 -54.43 14.09 -7.19
C ALA A 109 -54.79 12.75 -6.52
N MET A 110 -53.84 12.10 -5.84
CA MET A 110 -54.07 10.87 -5.10
C MET A 110 -54.96 11.09 -3.89
N ASP A 111 -54.88 12.24 -3.20
CA ASP A 111 -55.80 12.61 -2.12
C ASP A 111 -57.19 13.01 -2.63
N GLN A 112 -57.29 13.66 -3.80
CA GLN A 112 -58.58 13.84 -4.49
C GLN A 112 -59.19 12.50 -4.88
N VAL A 113 -58.40 11.57 -5.45
CA VAL A 113 -58.83 10.21 -5.77
C VAL A 113 -59.19 9.43 -4.50
N LYS A 114 -58.52 9.58 -3.36
CA LYS A 114 -58.96 8.99 -2.08
C LYS A 114 -60.33 9.53 -1.65
N GLN A 115 -60.58 10.84 -1.78
CA GLN A 115 -61.90 11.40 -1.49
C GLN A 115 -62.98 10.97 -2.48
N ASP A 116 -62.64 10.83 -3.77
CA ASP A 116 -63.56 10.34 -4.79
C ASP A 116 -63.82 8.83 -4.64
N VAL A 117 -62.84 8.06 -4.16
CA VAL A 117 -63.02 6.67 -3.73
C VAL A 117 -63.93 6.62 -2.50
N GLU A 118 -63.73 7.44 -1.46
CA GLU A 118 -64.69 7.51 -0.35
C GLU A 118 -66.11 7.91 -0.78
N ARG A 119 -66.23 8.91 -1.66
CA ARG A 119 -67.52 9.38 -2.19
C ARG A 119 -68.19 8.32 -3.06
N THR A 120 -67.42 7.60 -3.88
CA THR A 120 -67.96 6.50 -4.69
C THR A 120 -68.25 5.25 -3.87
N TRP A 121 -67.51 4.94 -2.80
CA TRP A 121 -67.89 3.89 -1.85
C TRP A 121 -69.19 4.24 -1.12
N LYS A 122 -69.33 5.46 -0.58
CA LYS A 122 -70.58 5.94 0.02
C LYS A 122 -71.75 5.93 -0.98
N LEU A 123 -71.48 6.22 -2.27
CA LEU A 123 -72.47 6.11 -3.33
C LEU A 123 -72.81 4.65 -3.68
N VAL A 124 -71.81 3.75 -3.70
CA VAL A 124 -71.97 2.31 -3.93
C VAL A 124 -72.81 1.68 -2.82
N ASP A 125 -72.52 1.97 -1.55
CA ASP A 125 -73.32 1.49 -0.42
C ASP A 125 -74.76 2.02 -0.49
N GLN A 126 -74.96 3.31 -0.78
CA GLN A 126 -76.31 3.85 -1.03
C GLN A 126 -77.01 3.20 -2.25
N THR A 127 -76.28 2.86 -3.32
CA THR A 127 -76.87 2.11 -4.44
C THR A 127 -77.14 0.67 -4.07
N ARG A 128 -76.41 0.07 -3.13
CA ARG A 128 -76.60 -1.31 -2.66
C ARG A 128 -77.80 -1.43 -1.71
N GLU A 129 -78.00 -0.49 -0.79
CA GLU A 129 -79.24 -0.36 -0.02
C GLU A 129 -80.45 -0.14 -0.94
N ARG A 130 -80.30 0.72 -1.97
CA ARG A 130 -81.32 0.89 -3.02
C ARG A 130 -81.52 -0.38 -3.84
N GLU A 131 -80.48 -1.16 -4.12
CA GLU A 131 -80.58 -2.41 -4.86
C GLU A 131 -81.27 -3.50 -4.03
N GLU A 132 -81.00 -3.61 -2.73
CA GLU A 132 -81.70 -4.56 -1.84
C GLU A 132 -83.17 -4.19 -1.64
N THR A 133 -83.47 -2.90 -1.41
CA THR A 133 -84.87 -2.44 -1.33
C THR A 133 -85.62 -2.57 -2.68
N LEU A 134 -84.94 -2.34 -3.81
CA LEU A 134 -85.50 -2.63 -5.15
C LEU A 134 -85.63 -4.13 -5.41
N LYS A 135 -84.72 -4.98 -4.95
CA LYS A 135 -84.80 -6.46 -5.06
C LYS A 135 -85.98 -7.02 -4.28
N SER A 136 -86.25 -6.50 -3.07
CA SER A 136 -87.48 -6.80 -2.32
C SER A 136 -88.70 -6.46 -3.18
N ARG A 137 -88.79 -5.20 -3.64
CA ARG A 137 -89.90 -4.73 -4.49
C ARG A 137 -90.04 -5.48 -5.82
N LEU A 138 -88.95 -5.99 -6.38
CA LEU A 138 -88.94 -6.84 -7.59
C LEU A 138 -89.40 -8.27 -7.29
N SER A 139 -89.22 -8.76 -6.06
CA SER A 139 -89.85 -10.00 -5.61
C SER A 139 -91.37 -9.83 -5.47
N ASP A 140 -91.79 -8.73 -4.83
CA ASP A 140 -93.21 -8.40 -4.64
C ASP A 140 -93.93 -8.22 -5.99
N LEU A 141 -93.38 -7.39 -6.88
CA LEU A 141 -93.90 -7.17 -8.23
C LEU A 141 -93.85 -8.42 -9.13
N ARG A 142 -92.94 -9.37 -8.88
CA ARG A 142 -92.93 -10.68 -9.58
C ARG A 142 -94.02 -11.61 -9.08
N PHE A 143 -94.40 -11.52 -7.81
CA PHE A 143 -95.56 -12.23 -7.28
C PHE A 143 -96.86 -11.66 -7.88
N GLU A 144 -97.02 -10.33 -7.87
CA GLU A 144 -98.17 -9.66 -8.50
C GLU A 144 -98.26 -9.93 -10.01
N LEU A 145 -97.13 -9.91 -10.75
CA LEU A 145 -97.12 -10.27 -12.17
C LEU A 145 -97.49 -11.73 -12.41
N ALA A 146 -97.04 -12.68 -11.58
CA ALA A 146 -97.46 -14.08 -11.70
C ALA A 146 -98.96 -14.27 -11.47
N GLU A 147 -99.58 -13.47 -10.60
CA GLU A 147 -101.02 -13.48 -10.34
C GLU A 147 -101.83 -12.76 -11.44
N LEU A 148 -101.30 -11.69 -12.02
CA LEU A 148 -101.94 -10.92 -13.10
C LEU A 148 -101.81 -11.57 -14.48
N THR A 149 -100.66 -12.15 -14.84
CA THR A 149 -100.51 -12.89 -16.11
C THR A 149 -101.53 -14.02 -16.20
N ARG A 150 -101.83 -14.69 -15.08
CA ARG A 150 -102.86 -15.74 -14.99
C ARG A 150 -104.31 -15.25 -15.24
N ARG A 151 -104.53 -13.94 -15.37
CA ARG A 151 -105.84 -13.32 -15.68
C ARG A 151 -105.93 -12.70 -17.08
N ILE A 152 -104.84 -12.69 -17.85
CA ILE A 152 -104.77 -11.99 -19.15
C ILE A 152 -104.81 -12.96 -20.34
N ASP A 153 -104.62 -14.27 -20.13
CA ASP A 153 -104.87 -15.32 -21.13
C ASP A 153 -106.38 -15.54 -21.43
N ALA A 154 -107.23 -14.55 -21.17
CA ALA A 154 -108.68 -14.58 -21.40
C ALA A 154 -109.14 -13.32 -22.16
N ASP A 155 -109.66 -13.59 -23.37
CA ASP A 155 -110.57 -12.80 -24.20
C ASP A 155 -110.11 -11.56 -25.02
N GLU A 156 -110.45 -11.73 -26.31
CA GLU A 156 -111.04 -10.76 -27.25
C GLU A 156 -110.21 -9.84 -28.16
N THR A 157 -110.84 -9.54 -29.30
CA THR A 157 -110.25 -9.00 -30.54
C THR A 157 -110.99 -7.75 -31.01
N ALA A 158 -110.31 -6.95 -31.85
CA ALA A 158 -110.89 -5.77 -32.51
C ALA A 158 -112.14 -6.10 -33.37
N PRO A 159 -112.94 -5.08 -33.75
CA PRO A 159 -112.74 -4.54 -35.10
C PRO A 159 -112.86 -3.00 -35.22
N VAL A 160 -112.76 -2.51 -36.45
CA VAL A 160 -112.79 -1.09 -36.88
C VAL A 160 -113.92 -0.91 -37.91
N GLU A 161 -114.61 0.24 -37.91
CA GLU A 161 -115.67 0.53 -38.88
C GLU A 161 -115.54 1.88 -39.63
N GLN A 162 -115.76 1.78 -40.95
CA GLN A 162 -116.48 2.73 -41.81
C GLN A 162 -115.94 4.17 -42.00
N GLN A 163 -114.96 4.29 -42.89
CA GLN A 163 -115.09 4.81 -44.28
C GLN A 163 -115.94 6.07 -44.63
N ALA A 164 -116.94 6.51 -43.85
CA ALA A 164 -117.48 7.88 -44.01
C ALA A 164 -116.40 8.93 -43.71
N LEU A 165 -115.48 8.56 -42.81
CA LEU A 165 -114.23 9.25 -42.53
C LEU A 165 -113.34 9.42 -43.78
N LEU A 166 -113.51 8.64 -44.86
CA LEU A 166 -112.53 8.50 -45.96
C LEU A 166 -112.38 9.72 -46.87
N GLU A 167 -113.42 10.56 -47.00
CA GLU A 167 -113.36 11.78 -47.82
C GLU A 167 -112.78 12.96 -47.03
N ASP A 168 -113.16 13.11 -45.75
CA ASP A 168 -112.49 14.06 -44.85
C ASP A 168 -111.03 13.62 -44.62
N LEU A 169 -110.76 12.31 -44.57
CA LEU A 169 -109.42 11.73 -44.64
C LEU A 169 -108.68 12.04 -45.93
N LYS A 170 -109.27 12.47 -47.05
CA LYS A 170 -108.45 12.96 -48.18
C LYS A 170 -107.85 14.32 -47.84
N LYS A 171 -108.64 15.21 -47.26
CA LYS A 171 -108.19 16.54 -46.86
C LYS A 171 -107.25 16.47 -45.65
N GLN A 172 -107.63 15.71 -44.62
CA GLN A 172 -106.76 15.37 -43.51
C GLN A 172 -105.52 14.56 -43.97
N LYS A 173 -105.58 13.75 -45.04
CA LYS A 173 -104.40 13.07 -45.61
C LYS A 173 -103.46 14.06 -46.28
N ASP A 174 -103.96 15.06 -47.01
CA ASP A 174 -103.08 15.98 -47.71
C ASP A 174 -102.45 16.97 -46.72
N GLU A 175 -103.21 17.45 -45.72
CA GLU A 175 -102.67 18.17 -44.54
C GLU A 175 -101.72 17.27 -43.72
N ALA A 176 -102.07 16.00 -43.48
CA ALA A 176 -101.19 15.05 -42.81
C ALA A 176 -100.01 14.60 -43.68
N LEU A 177 -100.02 14.75 -45.00
CA LEU A 177 -98.88 14.48 -45.87
C LEU A 177 -97.88 15.64 -45.79
N GLU A 178 -98.36 16.88 -45.71
CA GLU A 178 -97.51 18.03 -45.44
C GLU A 178 -96.93 17.96 -44.02
N VAL A 179 -97.76 17.73 -43.00
CA VAL A 179 -97.31 17.51 -41.61
C VAL A 179 -96.40 16.27 -41.50
N ASN A 180 -96.68 15.18 -42.21
CA ASN A 180 -95.79 14.01 -42.23
C ASN A 180 -94.51 14.27 -43.04
N SER A 181 -94.49 15.17 -44.02
CA SER A 181 -93.25 15.57 -44.69
C SER A 181 -92.34 16.34 -43.71
N LEU A 182 -92.91 17.26 -42.93
CA LEU A 182 -92.24 17.97 -41.83
C LEU A 182 -91.83 17.02 -40.70
N ARG A 183 -92.65 16.01 -40.39
CA ARG A 183 -92.37 14.99 -39.36
C ARG A 183 -91.33 13.98 -39.82
N ILE A 184 -91.28 13.62 -41.10
CA ILE A 184 -90.22 12.83 -41.73
C ILE A 184 -88.92 13.64 -41.76
N GLN A 185 -88.98 14.93 -42.06
CA GLN A 185 -87.80 15.80 -42.05
C GLN A 185 -87.23 15.92 -40.64
N THR A 186 -88.03 16.31 -39.65
CA THR A 186 -87.60 16.35 -38.24
C THR A 186 -87.17 14.98 -37.70
N LEU A 187 -87.76 13.87 -38.16
CA LEU A 187 -87.26 12.51 -37.85
C LEU A 187 -85.94 12.16 -38.54
N LYS A 188 -85.64 12.70 -39.73
CA LYS A 188 -84.30 12.60 -40.33
C LYS A 188 -83.31 13.43 -39.53
N ASP A 189 -83.66 14.65 -39.17
CA ASP A 189 -82.78 15.57 -38.42
C ASP A 189 -82.47 15.01 -37.02
N LEU A 190 -83.47 14.45 -36.33
CA LEU A 190 -83.30 13.72 -35.08
C LEU A 190 -82.50 12.42 -35.25
N ARG A 191 -82.64 11.69 -36.36
CA ARG A 191 -81.81 10.50 -36.66
C ARG A 191 -80.35 10.88 -36.92
N ASN A 192 -80.10 11.97 -37.65
CA ASN A 192 -78.76 12.51 -37.91
C ASN A 192 -78.11 12.95 -36.59
N LEU A 193 -78.83 13.73 -35.76
CA LEU A 193 -78.37 14.17 -34.44
C LEU A 193 -78.09 12.98 -33.50
N ASN A 194 -78.93 11.95 -33.52
CA ASN A 194 -78.72 10.74 -32.72
C ASN A 194 -77.53 9.91 -33.24
N ALA A 195 -77.32 9.83 -34.55
CA ALA A 195 -76.13 9.20 -35.14
C ALA A 195 -74.84 9.96 -34.79
N GLU A 196 -74.87 11.30 -34.78
CA GLU A 196 -73.76 12.12 -34.28
C GLU A 196 -73.50 11.92 -32.77
N CYS A 197 -74.55 11.85 -31.95
CA CYS A 197 -74.42 11.58 -30.51
C CYS A 197 -73.86 10.18 -30.24
N LEU A 198 -74.32 9.15 -30.97
CA LEU A 198 -73.78 7.80 -30.89
C LEU A 198 -72.30 7.75 -31.31
N LYS A 199 -71.93 8.46 -32.38
CA LYS A 199 -70.52 8.56 -32.81
C LYS A 199 -69.65 9.28 -31.78
N LYS A 200 -70.09 10.44 -31.27
CA LYS A 200 -69.42 11.15 -30.18
C LYS A 200 -69.29 10.27 -28.92
N LYS A 201 -70.28 9.40 -28.63
CA LYS A 201 -70.19 8.42 -27.54
C LYS A 201 -69.10 7.38 -27.80
N THR A 202 -69.05 6.76 -28.98
CA THR A 202 -68.01 5.77 -29.31
C THR A 202 -66.62 6.39 -29.29
N ASP A 203 -66.47 7.59 -29.87
CA ASP A 203 -65.20 8.33 -29.90
C ASP A 203 -64.70 8.63 -28.46
N LEU A 204 -65.60 8.98 -27.53
CA LEU A 204 -65.29 9.19 -26.12
C LEU A 204 -65.02 7.89 -25.35
N GLU A 205 -65.70 6.79 -25.66
CA GLU A 205 -65.48 5.48 -25.05
C GLU A 205 -64.11 4.90 -25.47
N ASP A 206 -63.69 5.11 -26.72
CA ASP A 206 -62.35 4.76 -27.19
C ASP A 206 -61.25 5.68 -26.63
N CYS A 207 -61.48 7.01 -26.52
CA CYS A 207 -60.54 7.88 -25.82
C CYS A 207 -60.37 7.46 -24.35
N LYS A 208 -61.46 7.13 -23.64
CA LYS A 208 -61.41 6.61 -22.27
C LYS A 208 -60.64 5.28 -22.19
N ARG A 209 -60.81 4.40 -23.17
CA ARG A 209 -60.09 3.11 -23.26
C ARG A 209 -58.59 3.31 -23.44
N ASN A 210 -58.18 4.27 -24.27
CA ASN A 210 -56.78 4.61 -24.46
C ASN A 210 -56.17 5.19 -23.17
N PHE A 211 -56.80 6.20 -22.56
CA PHE A 211 -56.31 6.76 -21.29
C PHE A 211 -56.23 5.72 -20.14
N LEU A 212 -57.11 4.71 -20.13
CA LEU A 212 -57.02 3.59 -19.18
C LEU A 212 -55.80 2.69 -19.43
N ASN A 213 -55.38 2.50 -20.69
CA ASN A 213 -54.15 1.79 -21.02
C ASN A 213 -52.94 2.63 -20.62
N ASP A 214 -52.91 3.92 -20.99
CA ASP A 214 -51.83 4.86 -20.64
C ASP A 214 -51.60 4.89 -19.11
N ILE A 215 -52.67 4.96 -18.33
CA ILE A 215 -52.62 4.91 -16.85
C ILE A 215 -52.04 3.59 -16.32
N ASN A 216 -52.28 2.46 -17.01
CA ASN A 216 -51.73 1.17 -16.60
C ASN A 216 -50.25 1.04 -16.99
N GLU A 217 -49.84 1.53 -18.15
CA GLU A 217 -48.42 1.59 -18.56
C GLU A 217 -47.61 2.51 -17.63
N VAL A 218 -48.17 3.66 -17.23
CA VAL A 218 -47.55 4.56 -16.24
C VAL A 218 -47.42 3.89 -14.87
N LYS A 219 -48.44 3.16 -14.40
CA LYS A 219 -48.35 2.38 -13.13
C LYS A 219 -47.29 1.31 -13.19
N GLU A 220 -47.25 0.52 -14.26
CA GLU A 220 -46.19 -0.47 -14.48
C GLU A 220 -44.79 0.18 -14.53
N GLY A 221 -44.66 1.39 -15.07
CA GLY A 221 -43.43 2.17 -15.06
C GLY A 221 -43.02 2.60 -13.64
N ILE A 222 -43.97 3.09 -12.84
CA ILE A 222 -43.76 3.49 -11.44
C ILE A 222 -43.37 2.28 -10.58
N ASP A 223 -44.07 1.14 -10.71
CA ASP A 223 -43.75 -0.07 -9.95
C ASP A 223 -42.34 -0.59 -10.27
N LYS A 224 -41.95 -0.62 -11.55
CA LYS A 224 -40.58 -0.97 -11.98
C LYS A 224 -39.55 0.00 -11.39
N ALA A 225 -39.77 1.31 -11.51
CA ALA A 225 -38.88 2.33 -10.95
C ALA A 225 -38.74 2.23 -9.43
N ASN A 226 -39.82 1.91 -8.71
CA ASN A 226 -39.80 1.67 -7.26
C ASN A 226 -38.95 0.43 -6.91
N THR A 227 -39.08 -0.67 -7.66
CA THR A 227 -38.25 -1.86 -7.43
C THR A 227 -36.77 -1.62 -7.74
N ASP A 228 -36.47 -0.87 -8.80
CA ASP A 228 -35.09 -0.48 -9.14
C ASP A 228 -34.49 0.40 -8.03
N ALA A 229 -35.24 1.41 -7.55
CA ALA A 229 -34.85 2.27 -6.43
C ALA A 229 -34.58 1.47 -5.13
N GLU A 230 -35.43 0.51 -4.79
CA GLU A 230 -35.21 -0.40 -3.66
C GLU A 230 -33.93 -1.23 -3.81
N THR A 231 -33.60 -1.70 -5.01
CA THR A 231 -32.38 -2.51 -5.23
C THR A 231 -31.11 -1.66 -5.17
N GLU A 232 -31.14 -0.43 -5.71
CA GLU A 232 -30.01 0.49 -5.59
C GLU A 232 -29.83 1.03 -4.16
N GLU A 233 -30.90 1.21 -3.38
CA GLU A 233 -30.75 1.57 -1.97
C GLU A 233 -30.17 0.41 -1.13
N LYS A 234 -30.50 -0.85 -1.46
CA LYS A 234 -29.85 -2.03 -0.87
C LYS A 234 -28.36 -2.09 -1.26
N ARG A 235 -28.02 -1.89 -2.54
CA ARG A 235 -26.64 -1.75 -3.02
C ARG A 235 -25.87 -0.65 -2.31
N LYS A 236 -26.47 0.51 -2.10
CA LYS A 236 -25.88 1.64 -1.35
C LYS A 236 -25.56 1.22 0.09
N ARG A 237 -26.51 0.60 0.79
CA ARG A 237 -26.31 0.12 2.17
C ARG A 237 -25.19 -0.93 2.27
N ASP A 238 -25.07 -1.83 1.30
CA ASP A 238 -23.96 -2.79 1.23
C ASP A 238 -22.61 -2.12 0.88
N MET A 239 -22.59 -1.13 -0.02
CA MET A 239 -21.39 -0.31 -0.30
C MET A 239 -20.92 0.45 0.94
N GLU A 240 -21.83 1.10 1.67
CA GLU A 240 -21.54 1.84 2.91
C GLU A 240 -20.98 0.90 3.99
N LYS A 241 -21.56 -0.29 4.16
CA LYS A 241 -21.09 -1.32 5.10
C LYS A 241 -19.71 -1.87 4.73
N ASN A 242 -19.43 -2.07 3.43
CA ASN A 242 -18.11 -2.48 2.96
C ASN A 242 -17.06 -1.37 3.11
N LEU A 243 -17.43 -0.10 2.89
CA LEU A 243 -16.56 1.05 3.08
C LEU A 243 -16.21 1.26 4.56
N GLU A 244 -17.18 1.08 5.45
CA GLU A 244 -16.99 1.11 6.91
C GLU A 244 -16.10 -0.05 7.41
N GLY A 245 -16.27 -1.25 6.86
CA GLY A 245 -15.35 -2.37 7.12
C GLY A 245 -13.93 -2.07 6.63
N THR A 246 -13.80 -1.41 5.47
CA THR A 246 -12.50 -1.03 4.89
C THR A 246 -11.80 0.07 5.70
N LYS A 247 -12.54 1.04 6.25
CA LYS A 247 -11.96 2.02 7.19
C LYS A 247 -11.37 1.34 8.42
N LYS A 248 -12.12 0.41 9.04
CA LYS A 248 -11.65 -0.30 10.24
C LYS A 248 -10.41 -1.15 9.98
N THR A 249 -10.29 -1.79 8.82
CA THR A 249 -9.04 -2.48 8.45
C THR A 249 -7.90 -1.52 8.11
N TYR A 250 -8.19 -0.34 7.56
CA TYR A 250 -7.19 0.72 7.35
C TYR A 250 -6.66 1.28 8.68
N GLU A 251 -7.54 1.58 9.64
CA GLU A 251 -7.18 2.03 11.00
C GLU A 251 -6.32 0.98 11.72
N GLN A 252 -6.69 -0.30 11.67
CA GLN A 252 -5.91 -1.41 12.20
C GLN A 252 -4.51 -1.50 11.56
N ILE A 253 -4.42 -1.39 10.23
CA ILE A 253 -3.14 -1.39 9.52
C ILE A 253 -2.31 -0.16 9.90
N GLN A 254 -2.93 1.01 10.07
CA GLN A 254 -2.24 2.25 10.44
C GLN A 254 -1.64 2.17 11.84
N ASP A 255 -2.34 1.57 12.81
CA ASP A 255 -1.80 1.35 14.16
C ASP A 255 -0.78 0.20 14.19
N GLU A 256 -0.93 -0.85 13.37
CA GLU A 256 0.14 -1.84 13.16
C GLU A 256 1.42 -1.21 12.60
N VAL A 257 1.30 -0.26 11.66
CA VAL A 257 2.45 0.46 11.09
C VAL A 257 3.14 1.30 12.16
N LYS A 258 2.41 2.10 12.96
CA LYS A 258 2.99 2.85 14.09
C LYS A 258 3.75 1.93 15.05
N ASN A 259 3.13 0.83 15.48
CA ASN A 259 3.76 -0.13 16.39
C ASN A 259 5.05 -0.72 15.81
N LYS A 260 5.09 -1.01 14.50
CA LYS A 260 6.30 -1.49 13.81
C LYS A 260 7.35 -0.39 13.60
N GLU A 261 6.95 0.88 13.44
CA GLU A 261 7.87 2.01 13.40
C GLU A 261 8.50 2.31 14.76
N GLU A 262 7.74 2.22 15.86
CA GLU A 262 8.27 2.31 17.23
C GLU A 262 9.24 1.16 17.54
N GLN A 263 8.87 -0.09 17.18
CA GLN A 263 9.79 -1.24 17.29
C GLN A 263 11.07 -1.05 16.47
N LYS A 264 10.98 -0.51 15.24
CA LYS A 264 12.14 -0.18 14.41
C LYS A 264 13.04 0.89 15.05
N VAL A 265 12.46 1.92 15.66
CA VAL A 265 13.24 2.94 16.41
C VAL A 265 13.95 2.31 17.61
N GLN A 266 13.29 1.41 18.32
CA GLN A 266 13.89 0.71 19.46
C GLN A 266 15.02 -0.24 19.03
N ILE A 267 14.82 -1.05 17.99
CA ILE A 267 15.85 -1.93 17.41
C ILE A 267 17.05 -1.12 16.89
N ASN A 268 16.83 0.05 16.28
CA ASN A 268 17.92 0.92 15.86
C ASN A 268 18.77 1.42 17.05
N ARG A 269 18.14 1.83 18.17
CA ARG A 269 18.86 2.19 19.40
C ARG A 269 19.68 1.03 19.96
N GLU A 270 19.14 -0.19 19.92
CA GLU A 270 19.84 -1.39 20.36
C GLU A 270 21.01 -1.74 19.43
N ILE A 271 20.86 -1.57 18.11
CA ILE A 271 21.96 -1.69 17.13
C ILE A 271 23.05 -0.66 17.39
N ASP A 272 22.71 0.60 17.68
CA ASP A 272 23.70 1.66 17.93
C ASP A 272 24.42 1.48 19.29
N ASN A 273 23.71 1.02 20.32
CA ASN A 273 24.32 0.58 21.58
C ASN A 273 25.27 -0.61 21.37
N LEU A 274 24.88 -1.60 20.56
CA LEU A 274 25.74 -2.74 20.22
C LEU A 274 26.95 -2.32 19.38
N ARG A 275 26.81 -1.32 18.49
CA ARG A 275 27.93 -0.73 17.73
C ARG A 275 28.94 -0.04 18.66
N ALA A 276 28.46 0.73 19.64
CA ALA A 276 29.32 1.34 20.66
C ALA A 276 30.09 0.26 21.43
N ASN A 277 29.40 -0.73 22.00
CA ASN A 277 30.03 -1.85 22.71
C ASN A 277 31.05 -2.62 21.84
N ILE A 278 30.77 -2.81 20.55
CA ILE A 278 31.71 -3.43 19.59
C ILE A 278 32.95 -2.55 19.36
N GLN A 279 32.81 -1.23 19.38
CA GLN A 279 33.94 -0.32 19.27
C GLN A 279 34.79 -0.30 20.55
N ASP A 280 34.16 -0.22 21.72
CA ASP A 280 34.86 -0.32 23.02
C ASP A 280 35.67 -1.63 23.12
N LEU A 281 35.07 -2.77 22.72
CA LEU A 281 35.74 -4.07 22.69
C LEU A 281 36.87 -4.17 21.66
N LYS A 282 36.82 -3.44 20.54
CA LYS A 282 37.97 -3.31 19.62
C LYS A 282 39.09 -2.52 20.26
N ASP A 283 38.77 -1.42 20.94
CA ASP A 283 39.77 -0.54 21.54
C ASP A 283 40.41 -1.20 22.77
N GLU A 284 39.66 -2.01 23.53
CA GLU A 284 40.23 -2.93 24.53
C GLU A 284 41.12 -4.00 23.90
N LYS A 285 40.65 -4.66 22.83
CA LYS A 285 41.47 -5.65 22.10
C LYS A 285 42.78 -5.02 21.60
N GLN A 286 42.75 -3.80 21.06
CA GLN A 286 43.93 -3.09 20.61
C GLN A 286 44.90 -2.80 21.78
N LYS A 287 44.39 -2.28 22.90
CA LYS A 287 45.18 -2.07 24.14
C LYS A 287 45.80 -3.38 24.67
N ILE A 288 45.10 -4.51 24.54
CA ILE A 288 45.63 -5.84 24.91
C ILE A 288 46.69 -6.30 23.90
N GLN A 289 46.46 -6.13 22.60
CA GLN A 289 47.39 -6.54 21.54
C GLN A 289 48.70 -5.72 21.58
N ASP A 290 48.65 -4.44 21.92
CA ASP A 290 49.85 -3.63 22.12
C ASP A 290 50.58 -3.96 23.43
N LYS A 291 49.85 -4.32 24.51
CA LYS A 291 50.47 -4.91 25.72
C LYS A 291 51.19 -6.22 25.41
N ILE A 292 50.59 -7.10 24.60
CA ILE A 292 51.23 -8.35 24.15
C ILE A 292 52.53 -8.05 23.40
N LYS A 293 52.53 -7.13 22.41
CA LYS A 293 53.76 -6.68 21.74
C LYS A 293 54.82 -6.18 22.72
N THR A 294 54.46 -5.41 23.75
CA THR A 294 55.44 -4.95 24.76
C THR A 294 56.00 -6.09 25.62
N ALA A 295 55.21 -7.14 25.88
CA ALA A 295 55.66 -8.33 26.59
C ALA A 295 56.52 -9.26 25.71
N GLU A 296 56.20 -9.40 24.42
CA GLU A 296 57.01 -10.10 23.42
C GLU A 296 58.40 -9.44 23.30
N ASN A 297 58.45 -8.12 23.05
CA ASN A 297 59.69 -7.34 23.02
C ASN A 297 60.50 -7.36 24.34
N TYR A 298 59.89 -7.76 25.47
CA TYR A 298 60.57 -7.93 26.76
C TYR A 298 61.08 -9.38 26.93
N ASN A 299 60.30 -10.38 26.50
CA ASN A 299 60.72 -11.78 26.42
C ASN A 299 61.89 -11.98 25.45
N ASP A 300 61.90 -11.30 24.29
CA ASP A 300 62.99 -11.39 23.33
C ASP A 300 64.32 -10.92 23.95
N LYS A 301 64.30 -9.79 24.68
CA LYS A 301 65.46 -9.27 25.43
C LYS A 301 65.87 -10.18 26.58
N LEU A 302 64.93 -10.82 27.27
CA LEU A 302 65.22 -11.84 28.27
C LEU A 302 65.84 -13.10 27.67
N THR A 303 65.42 -13.48 26.46
CA THR A 303 65.92 -14.66 25.73
C THR A 303 67.32 -14.40 25.17
N GLU A 304 67.56 -13.19 24.65
CA GLU A 304 68.89 -12.71 24.27
C GLU A 304 69.83 -12.63 25.50
N GLY A 305 69.35 -12.11 26.62
CA GLY A 305 70.07 -12.12 27.90
C GLY A 305 70.42 -13.52 28.40
N LEU A 306 69.45 -14.45 28.35
CA LEU A 306 69.68 -15.86 28.70
C LEU A 306 70.73 -16.50 27.79
N ARG A 307 70.61 -16.34 26.47
CA ARG A 307 71.58 -16.85 25.49
C ARG A 307 73.01 -16.33 25.77
N ASN A 308 73.15 -15.04 26.08
CA ASN A 308 74.44 -14.47 26.46
C ASN A 308 74.97 -15.11 27.76
N THR A 309 74.13 -15.39 28.75
CA THR A 309 74.56 -16.12 29.96
C THR A 309 74.92 -17.59 29.68
N GLU A 310 74.20 -18.28 28.79
CA GLU A 310 74.53 -19.63 28.34
C GLU A 310 75.90 -19.67 27.65
N GLU A 311 76.20 -18.70 26.78
CA GLU A 311 77.51 -18.58 26.12
C GLU A 311 78.63 -18.30 27.13
N THR A 312 78.42 -17.44 28.13
CA THR A 312 79.41 -17.28 29.23
C THR A 312 79.58 -18.55 30.06
N ASN A 313 78.51 -19.31 30.32
CA ASN A 313 78.59 -20.58 31.04
C ASN A 313 79.34 -21.66 30.22
N GLN A 314 79.15 -21.73 28.91
CA GLN A 314 79.91 -22.64 28.05
C GLN A 314 81.41 -22.31 28.06
N ASN A 315 81.76 -21.02 28.01
CA ASN A 315 83.16 -20.57 28.13
C ASN A 315 83.76 -20.95 29.51
N LEU A 316 83.04 -20.72 30.61
CA LEU A 316 83.47 -21.11 31.96
C LEU A 316 83.59 -22.64 32.13
N ILE A 317 82.73 -23.43 31.48
CA ILE A 317 82.85 -24.90 31.44
C ILE A 317 84.11 -25.32 30.68
N GLY A 318 84.44 -24.66 29.56
CA GLY A 318 85.68 -24.86 28.82
C GLY A 318 86.92 -24.54 29.66
N GLU A 319 86.92 -23.41 30.37
CA GLU A 319 87.99 -23.08 31.31
C GLU A 319 88.12 -24.09 32.45
N ALA A 320 87.00 -24.54 33.04
CA ALA A 320 87.00 -25.56 34.09
C ALA A 320 87.60 -26.89 33.60
N GLN A 321 87.25 -27.35 32.39
CA GLN A 321 87.84 -28.54 31.78
C GLN A 321 89.34 -28.36 31.47
N ALA A 322 89.77 -27.17 31.06
CA ALA A 322 91.19 -26.84 30.86
C ALA A 322 91.98 -26.81 32.19
N LYS A 323 91.34 -26.41 33.31
CA LYS A 323 91.93 -26.56 34.65
C LYS A 323 91.95 -28.01 35.12
N GLU A 324 90.92 -28.81 34.81
CA GLU A 324 90.87 -30.22 35.21
C GLU A 324 91.93 -31.08 34.49
N THR A 325 92.22 -30.79 33.21
CA THR A 325 93.32 -31.46 32.49
C THR A 325 94.69 -31.06 33.02
N GLU A 326 94.90 -29.79 33.37
CA GLU A 326 96.13 -29.34 34.03
C GLU A 326 96.31 -29.95 35.44
N ILE A 327 95.23 -30.06 36.22
CA ILE A 327 95.25 -30.77 37.51
C ILE A 327 95.64 -32.25 37.30
N LYS A 328 95.09 -32.93 36.30
CA LYS A 328 95.49 -34.32 35.97
C LYS A 328 96.97 -34.41 35.58
N ARG A 329 97.50 -33.46 34.81
CA ARG A 329 98.93 -33.38 34.47
C ARG A 329 99.82 -33.23 35.71
N ILE A 330 99.45 -32.33 36.62
CA ILE A 330 100.15 -32.12 37.90
C ILE A 330 100.04 -33.36 38.80
N GLN A 331 98.89 -34.05 38.81
CA GLN A 331 98.70 -35.29 39.56
C GLN A 331 99.59 -36.43 39.02
N GLU A 332 99.75 -36.53 37.69
CA GLU A 332 100.70 -37.47 37.09
C GLU A 332 102.16 -37.14 37.43
N GLU A 333 102.57 -35.87 37.42
CA GLU A 333 103.91 -35.47 37.84
C GLU A 333 104.15 -35.76 39.33
N LEU A 334 103.16 -35.50 40.19
CA LEU A 334 103.20 -35.84 41.61
C LEU A 334 103.36 -37.36 41.82
N ASN A 335 102.60 -38.18 41.07
CA ASN A 335 102.71 -39.63 41.11
C ASN A 335 104.10 -40.12 40.65
N ARG A 336 104.69 -39.50 39.60
CA ARG A 336 106.07 -39.78 39.18
C ARG A 336 107.07 -39.45 40.30
N LYS A 337 106.94 -38.27 40.94
CA LYS A 337 107.80 -37.88 42.06
C LYS A 337 107.62 -38.76 43.31
N GLN A 338 106.42 -39.25 43.59
CA GLN A 338 106.21 -40.26 44.64
C GLN A 338 106.90 -41.59 44.28
N ALA A 339 106.83 -42.05 43.04
CA ALA A 339 107.51 -43.27 42.58
C ALA A 339 109.06 -43.13 42.66
N ASP A 340 109.61 -41.98 42.28
CA ASP A 340 111.03 -41.67 42.43
C ASP A 340 111.45 -41.64 43.91
N ASN A 341 110.65 -41.03 44.79
CA ASN A 341 110.89 -41.02 46.23
C ASN A 341 110.85 -42.45 46.83
N GLN A 342 109.92 -43.30 46.38
CA GLN A 342 109.90 -44.72 46.77
C GLN A 342 111.12 -45.51 46.27
N ARG A 343 111.73 -45.13 45.13
CA ARG A 343 113.00 -45.72 44.67
C ARG A 343 114.15 -45.30 45.58
N ALA A 344 114.31 -44.00 45.83
CA ALA A 344 115.31 -43.48 46.77
C ALA A 344 115.18 -44.09 48.17
N HIS A 345 113.94 -44.28 48.67
CA HIS A 345 113.71 -44.93 49.96
C HIS A 345 114.13 -46.42 49.97
N LYS A 346 113.94 -47.15 48.87
CA LYS A 346 114.44 -48.52 48.71
C LYS A 346 115.97 -48.57 48.65
N GLU A 347 116.61 -47.61 47.99
CA GLU A 347 118.07 -47.47 47.96
C GLU A 347 118.65 -47.17 49.35
N ILE A 348 118.01 -46.29 50.13
CA ILE A 348 118.35 -46.03 51.54
C ILE A 348 118.28 -47.32 52.38
N ILE A 349 117.23 -48.14 52.21
CA ILE A 349 117.10 -49.44 52.91
C ILE A 349 118.23 -50.42 52.51
N VAL A 350 118.66 -50.42 51.24
CA VAL A 350 119.80 -51.23 50.78
C VAL A 350 121.13 -50.73 51.37
N MET A 351 121.35 -49.42 51.44
CA MET A 351 122.53 -48.84 52.09
C MET A 351 122.57 -49.13 53.60
N GLN A 352 121.43 -49.02 54.29
CA GLN A 352 121.32 -49.38 55.72
C GLN A 352 121.63 -50.85 55.99
N LYS A 353 121.29 -51.77 55.07
CA LYS A 353 121.70 -53.18 55.17
C LYS A 353 123.21 -53.37 55.00
N LYS A 354 123.86 -52.67 54.06
CA LYS A 354 125.33 -52.70 53.90
C LYS A 354 126.07 -52.16 55.12
N ILE A 355 125.55 -51.11 55.77
CA ILE A 355 126.14 -50.57 57.00
C ILE A 355 126.10 -51.62 58.13
N LYS A 356 125.01 -52.38 58.27
CA LYS A 356 124.91 -53.42 59.30
C LYS A 356 125.95 -54.53 59.16
N THR A 357 126.21 -55.03 57.96
CA THR A 357 127.25 -56.06 57.75
C THR A 357 128.65 -55.55 58.12
N VAL A 358 129.01 -54.34 57.70
CA VAL A 358 130.31 -53.72 58.04
C VAL A 358 130.48 -53.51 59.55
N THR A 359 129.40 -53.21 60.28
CA THR A 359 129.47 -53.14 61.75
C THR A 359 129.67 -54.49 62.45
N GLN A 360 129.25 -55.60 61.85
CA GLN A 360 129.45 -56.94 62.42
C GLN A 360 130.86 -57.48 62.18
N GLU A 361 131.43 -57.20 61.00
CA GLU A 361 132.83 -57.53 60.68
C GLU A 361 133.82 -56.79 61.60
N LYS A 362 133.44 -55.61 62.12
CA LYS A 362 134.25 -54.87 63.10
C LYS A 362 134.33 -55.56 64.48
N THR A 363 133.20 -56.08 64.98
CA THR A 363 133.13 -56.63 66.35
C THR A 363 133.91 -57.93 66.52
N GLU A 364 134.03 -58.74 65.46
CA GLU A 364 134.78 -60.01 65.49
C GLU A 364 136.28 -59.80 65.73
N VAL A 365 136.83 -58.69 65.22
CA VAL A 365 138.25 -58.32 65.34
C VAL A 365 138.61 -57.82 66.74
N GLU A 366 137.66 -57.18 67.44
CA GLU A 366 137.89 -56.65 68.79
C GLU A 366 138.01 -57.79 69.84
N TYR A 367 137.30 -58.91 69.66
CA TYR A 367 137.34 -60.07 70.58
C TYR A 367 138.69 -60.82 70.59
N GLN A 368 139.41 -60.87 69.47
CA GLN A 368 140.68 -61.58 69.36
C GLN A 368 141.83 -60.92 70.16
N LYS A 369 141.63 -59.67 70.61
CA LYS A 369 142.64 -58.86 71.30
C LYS A 369 142.84 -59.25 72.77
N ASP A 370 141.78 -59.60 73.49
CA ASP A 370 141.86 -59.85 74.94
C ASP A 370 142.36 -61.26 75.29
N PHE A 371 142.24 -62.22 74.35
CA PHE A 371 142.78 -63.58 74.49
C PHE A 371 144.31 -63.62 74.72
N ALA A 372 145.03 -62.59 74.26
CA ALA A 372 146.48 -62.52 74.36
C ALA A 372 147.03 -62.16 75.76
N LYS A 373 146.19 -61.68 76.69
CA LYS A 373 146.68 -61.02 77.92
C LYS A 373 146.77 -61.92 79.15
N ASN A 374 145.88 -62.92 79.28
CA ASN A 374 145.75 -63.74 80.50
C ASN A 374 146.55 -65.06 80.47
N LYS A 375 147.35 -65.30 79.42
CA LYS A 375 148.05 -66.59 79.20
C LYS A 375 149.51 -66.62 79.68
N LEU A 376 150.01 -65.54 80.28
CA LEU A 376 151.44 -65.37 80.58
C LEU A 376 151.86 -65.67 82.02
N GLN A 377 150.94 -65.65 82.99
CA GLN A 377 151.32 -65.52 84.41
C GLN A 377 151.66 -66.86 85.11
N ASP A 378 150.69 -67.76 85.33
CA ASP A 378 150.87 -68.92 86.23
C ASP A 378 150.77 -70.30 85.56
N LEU A 379 151.51 -70.46 84.46
CA LEU A 379 152.10 -71.78 84.11
C LEU A 379 153.35 -72.11 84.97
N THR A 380 153.72 -71.18 85.87
CA THR A 380 155.01 -71.10 86.56
C THR A 380 155.13 -72.04 87.78
N ASN A 381 154.00 -72.36 88.42
CA ASN A 381 153.91 -73.14 89.67
C ASN A 381 152.98 -74.37 89.48
N ARG A 382 153.27 -75.30 88.55
CA ARG A 382 154.31 -76.35 88.65
C ARG A 382 153.90 -77.43 89.66
N ASN A 383 153.43 -78.62 89.27
CA ASN A 383 154.01 -79.58 88.31
C ASN A 383 155.44 -80.05 88.68
N THR A 384 155.78 -80.01 89.97
CA THR A 384 156.93 -80.75 90.53
C THR A 384 156.48 -81.63 91.69
N GLU A 385 156.92 -82.89 91.63
CA GLU A 385 156.97 -83.92 92.68
C GLU A 385 155.69 -84.18 93.52
N LEU A 386 154.75 -85.06 93.15
CA LEU A 386 154.82 -86.52 92.86
C LEU A 386 154.88 -87.46 94.09
N ARG A 387 153.87 -88.36 94.15
CA ARG A 387 153.99 -89.79 94.52
C ARG A 387 154.44 -90.11 95.95
N ARG A 388 154.19 -89.23 96.92
CA ARG A 388 154.96 -89.27 98.17
C ARG A 388 154.23 -89.53 99.48
N GLU A 389 152.92 -89.82 99.52
CA GLU A 389 152.37 -90.49 100.70
C GLU A 389 151.10 -91.34 100.46
N ASN A 390 150.77 -92.08 101.51
CA ASN A 390 149.81 -93.17 101.71
C ASN A 390 148.57 -93.30 100.81
N ASP A 391 148.27 -94.56 100.52
CA ASP A 391 147.00 -95.24 100.83
C ASP A 391 145.87 -94.37 101.41
N VAL A 392 145.16 -93.66 100.52
CA VAL A 392 143.79 -93.17 100.76
C VAL A 392 142.86 -93.93 99.82
N ASP A 393 141.83 -94.56 100.39
CA ASP A 393 140.95 -95.53 99.72
C ASP A 393 140.24 -94.98 98.46
N LYS A 394 140.38 -95.63 97.29
CA LYS A 394 139.67 -96.85 96.80
C LYS A 394 138.17 -96.64 96.55
N LYS A 395 137.60 -97.42 95.62
CA LYS A 395 136.16 -97.72 95.62
C LYS A 395 135.94 -98.82 96.68
N ALA A 396 135.26 -98.62 97.81
CA ALA A 396 134.45 -97.47 98.25
C ALA A 396 135.07 -96.81 99.52
N ILE A 397 134.38 -95.92 100.24
CA ILE A 397 133.25 -96.28 101.11
C ILE A 397 131.88 -95.74 100.63
N GLU A 398 131.56 -94.45 100.38
CA GLU A 398 132.19 -93.16 100.72
C GLU A 398 133.66 -93.00 100.26
N ALA A 399 133.88 -92.63 98.99
CA ALA A 399 135.20 -92.65 98.31
C ALA A 399 135.62 -91.32 97.64
N MET A 400 135.92 -90.25 98.37
CA MET A 400 135.79 -90.08 99.81
C MET A 400 134.67 -89.05 100.05
N MET A 401 133.47 -89.50 100.42
CA MET A 401 132.56 -88.60 101.14
C MET A 401 133.12 -88.49 102.56
N ARG A 402 132.98 -87.30 103.17
CA ARG A 402 133.16 -87.06 104.62
C ARG A 402 134.48 -87.62 105.17
N GLU A 403 135.57 -86.85 105.19
CA GLU A 403 135.67 -85.39 105.33
C GLU A 403 136.69 -84.80 104.32
N ILE A 404 136.79 -83.49 104.06
CA ILE A 404 136.42 -82.34 104.91
C ILE A 404 135.60 -81.28 104.14
N ASN A 405 134.28 -81.40 104.24
CA ASN A 405 133.61 -80.59 105.25
C ASN A 405 133.35 -81.54 106.45
N LYS A 406 133.69 -81.18 107.68
CA LYS A 406 133.54 -79.81 108.23
C LYS A 406 134.68 -79.36 109.15
N MET A 407 135.43 -78.33 108.75
CA MET A 407 136.38 -77.61 109.62
C MET A 407 136.26 -76.07 109.46
N ASN A 408 135.98 -75.24 110.46
CA ASN A 408 135.01 -75.33 111.58
C ASN A 408 134.85 -76.70 112.29
N LYS A 409 135.87 -77.25 112.97
CA LYS A 409 136.89 -76.58 113.78
C LYS A 409 138.24 -77.36 113.90
N ASP A 410 139.32 -76.71 113.46
CA ASP A 410 140.68 -76.65 114.09
C ASP A 410 141.50 -77.97 114.29
N CYS A 411 142.80 -78.13 113.94
CA CYS A 411 143.79 -77.40 113.11
C CYS A 411 145.12 -78.23 112.96
N ILE A 412 146.13 -77.74 112.20
CA ILE A 412 147.61 -78.05 112.22
C ILE A 412 148.20 -79.22 111.35
N ASP A 413 148.88 -78.82 110.25
CA ASP A 413 150.25 -79.12 109.69
C ASP A 413 150.81 -80.48 109.12
N MET A 414 151.31 -80.38 107.86
CA MET A 414 152.60 -80.86 107.23
C MET A 414 152.90 -82.29 106.64
N GLU A 415 153.88 -82.29 105.70
CA GLU A 415 154.56 -83.28 104.79
C GLU A 415 154.90 -84.71 105.36
N GLY A 416 155.11 -85.87 104.66
CA GLY A 416 155.41 -86.29 103.26
C GLY A 416 156.52 -87.42 103.17
N LEU A 417 156.62 -88.22 102.05
CA LEU A 417 157.73 -89.13 101.53
C LEU A 417 157.68 -90.69 101.88
N ALA A 418 157.97 -91.80 101.07
CA ALA A 418 158.31 -92.14 99.64
C ALA A 418 158.48 -93.67 99.18
N ARG A 419 158.21 -94.03 97.88
CA ARG A 419 158.79 -95.05 96.89
C ARG A 419 158.94 -96.63 97.10
N LEU A 420 158.20 -97.41 96.27
CA LEU A 420 158.50 -98.67 95.46
C LEU A 420 159.05 -100.06 96.00
N GLN A 421 158.30 -101.17 95.68
CA GLN A 421 158.68 -102.61 95.40
C GLN A 421 159.44 -103.48 96.47
N SER A 422 159.23 -104.80 96.71
CA SER A 422 158.83 -105.95 95.86
C SER A 422 158.53 -107.28 96.66
N ASP A 423 157.68 -108.16 96.09
CA ASP A 423 157.67 -109.66 96.02
C ASP A 423 157.54 -110.69 97.19
N GLU A 424 157.05 -111.88 96.77
CA GLU A 424 156.93 -113.25 97.37
C GLU A 424 156.09 -113.47 98.67
N ILE A 425 155.18 -114.46 98.79
CA ILE A 425 155.19 -115.94 98.60
C ILE A 425 155.85 -116.67 99.82
N ILE A 426 155.63 -117.99 99.97
CA ILE A 426 156.23 -118.89 101.01
C ILE A 426 155.53 -118.90 102.39
N MET A 427 154.30 -119.44 102.49
CA MET A 427 154.08 -120.86 102.86
C MET A 427 152.66 -121.23 103.36
N LYS A 428 152.11 -122.21 102.64
CA LYS A 428 151.35 -123.37 103.12
C LYS A 428 151.28 -123.59 104.64
N ASN A 429 150.07 -123.78 105.17
CA ASN A 429 149.88 -124.66 106.34
C ASN A 429 148.44 -125.20 106.55
N ASN A 430 147.38 -124.55 106.03
CA ASN A 430 145.99 -124.94 106.36
C ASN A 430 144.98 -124.93 105.18
N GLU A 431 145.39 -125.41 104.01
CA GLU A 431 144.46 -125.73 102.90
C GLU A 431 143.41 -126.80 103.31
N PHE A 432 143.76 -127.63 104.29
CA PHE A 432 142.95 -128.74 104.82
C PHE A 432 141.55 -128.36 105.33
N ARG A 433 141.29 -127.08 105.66
CA ARG A 433 139.97 -126.63 106.15
C ARG A 433 138.96 -126.29 105.05
N LYS A 434 139.34 -126.20 103.77
CA LYS A 434 138.41 -125.81 102.67
C LYS A 434 137.40 -126.90 102.32
N ILE A 435 137.88 -128.12 102.07
CA ILE A 435 137.14 -129.21 101.41
C ILE A 435 135.84 -129.60 102.15
N SER A 436 135.78 -129.45 103.47
CA SER A 436 134.58 -129.80 104.27
C SER A 436 133.36 -128.90 104.00
N ASN A 437 133.56 -127.66 103.54
CA ASN A 437 132.47 -126.69 103.39
C ASN A 437 131.82 -126.67 102.00
N GLU A 438 132.56 -127.03 100.95
CA GLU A 438 132.09 -126.90 99.55
C GLU A 438 130.88 -127.82 99.26
N VAL A 439 130.84 -129.02 99.85
CA VAL A 439 129.72 -129.97 99.72
C VAL A 439 128.39 -129.42 100.23
N LYS A 440 128.39 -128.43 101.14
CA LYS A 440 127.17 -127.77 101.63
C LYS A 440 126.68 -126.65 100.70
N ALA A 441 127.51 -126.13 99.80
CA ALA A 441 127.12 -125.07 98.86
C ALA A 441 126.22 -125.60 97.73
N SER A 442 126.66 -126.65 97.04
CA SER A 442 126.01 -127.14 95.80
C SER A 442 124.53 -127.54 95.97
N LYS A 443 124.12 -127.97 97.18
CA LYS A 443 122.71 -128.28 97.48
C LYS A 443 121.80 -127.03 97.52
N LYS A 444 122.33 -125.81 97.73
CA LYS A 444 121.55 -124.56 97.63
C LYS A 444 121.38 -124.09 96.17
N GLU A 445 122.33 -124.37 95.29
CA GLU A 445 122.25 -123.97 93.87
C GLU A 445 121.07 -124.63 93.14
N ILE A 446 120.88 -125.94 93.35
CA ILE A 446 119.82 -126.74 92.72
C ILE A 446 118.41 -126.23 93.10
N ALA A 447 118.25 -125.65 94.29
CA ALA A 447 116.97 -125.07 94.72
C ALA A 447 116.62 -123.78 93.95
N LYS A 448 117.61 -122.93 93.63
CA LYS A 448 117.39 -121.69 92.86
C LYS A 448 116.90 -121.98 91.44
N LEU A 449 117.53 -122.95 90.77
CA LEU A 449 117.23 -123.26 89.36
C LEU A 449 115.79 -123.75 89.15
N LYS A 450 115.21 -124.47 90.12
CA LYS A 450 113.79 -124.88 90.05
C LYS A 450 112.82 -123.70 90.19
N ALA A 451 113.17 -122.66 90.94
CA ALA A 451 112.33 -121.46 91.06
C ALA A 451 112.29 -120.65 89.75
N LEU A 452 113.44 -120.51 89.07
CA LEU A 452 113.53 -119.77 87.81
C LEU A 452 112.68 -120.39 86.69
N ILE A 453 112.62 -121.72 86.60
CA ILE A 453 111.80 -122.44 85.61
C ILE A 453 110.30 -122.16 85.82
N TYR A 454 109.84 -122.06 87.08
CA TYR A 454 108.45 -121.75 87.40
C TYR A 454 108.09 -120.29 87.04
N GLN A 455 109.05 -119.37 87.18
CA GLN A 455 108.87 -117.97 86.81
C GLN A 455 108.75 -117.79 85.29
N LEU A 456 109.63 -118.42 84.50
CA LEU A 456 109.61 -118.31 83.04
C LEU A 456 108.29 -118.81 82.40
N LYS A 457 107.70 -119.89 82.92
CA LYS A 457 106.36 -120.34 82.46
C LYS A 457 105.27 -119.31 82.73
N ARG A 458 105.33 -118.61 83.87
CA ARG A 458 104.35 -117.58 84.22
C ARG A 458 104.44 -116.37 83.29
N ASP A 459 105.63 -116.07 82.76
CA ASP A 459 105.85 -115.03 81.77
C ASP A 459 105.39 -115.46 80.36
N GLU A 460 105.56 -116.75 80.00
CA GLU A 460 105.02 -117.34 78.75
C GLU A 460 103.48 -117.22 78.69
N ASP A 461 102.78 -117.67 79.73
CA ASP A 461 101.31 -117.53 79.85
C ASP A 461 100.85 -116.06 79.76
N LYS A 462 101.62 -115.14 80.38
CA LYS A 462 101.33 -113.70 80.37
C LYS A 462 101.45 -113.10 78.97
N TYR A 463 102.53 -113.36 78.24
CA TYR A 463 102.73 -112.80 76.90
C TYR A 463 101.76 -113.41 75.87
N SER A 464 101.38 -114.68 76.03
CA SER A 464 100.31 -115.31 75.24
C SER A 464 98.98 -114.57 75.41
N LEU A 465 98.60 -114.24 76.65
CA LEU A 465 97.41 -113.47 76.96
C LEU A 465 97.48 -112.02 76.44
N GLU A 466 98.63 -111.36 76.55
CA GLU A 466 98.84 -110.00 76.02
C GLU A 466 98.73 -109.96 74.48
N ALA A 467 99.29 -110.94 73.78
CA ALA A 467 99.17 -111.07 72.32
C ALA A 467 97.72 -111.29 71.86
N SER A 468 96.98 -112.16 72.56
CA SER A 468 95.55 -112.40 72.28
C SER A 468 94.70 -111.13 72.49
N ASN A 469 94.95 -110.40 73.58
CA ASN A 469 94.29 -109.12 73.84
C ASN A 469 94.63 -108.04 72.80
N ALA A 470 95.87 -107.98 72.30
CA ALA A 470 96.27 -107.08 71.23
C ALA A 470 95.57 -107.42 69.91
N TYR A 471 95.47 -108.70 69.56
CA TYR A 471 94.76 -109.16 68.36
C TYR A 471 93.25 -108.89 68.41
N SER A 472 92.62 -109.09 69.57
CA SER A 472 91.19 -108.74 69.78
C SER A 472 90.94 -107.24 69.58
N LYS A 473 91.79 -106.37 70.15
CA LYS A 473 91.73 -104.92 69.91
C LYS A 473 91.93 -104.55 68.44
N TYR A 474 92.88 -105.20 67.75
CA TYR A 474 93.09 -104.96 66.32
C TYR A 474 91.82 -105.25 65.50
N ILE A 475 91.17 -106.40 65.70
CA ILE A 475 89.91 -106.73 65.01
C ILE A 475 88.83 -105.68 65.32
N GLN A 476 88.64 -105.30 66.59
CA GLN A 476 87.67 -104.25 66.96
C GLN A 476 87.94 -102.91 66.26
N THR A 477 89.21 -102.48 66.15
CA THR A 477 89.56 -101.25 65.40
C THR A 477 89.30 -101.38 63.91
N LEU A 478 89.51 -102.57 63.32
CA LEU A 478 89.27 -102.82 61.90
C LEU A 478 87.77 -102.84 61.58
N GLU A 479 86.94 -103.39 62.48
CA GLU A 479 85.48 -103.29 62.40
C GLU A 479 84.98 -101.85 62.55
N GLN A 480 85.53 -101.07 63.48
CA GLN A 480 85.23 -99.65 63.60
C GLN A 480 85.62 -98.86 62.33
N VAL A 481 86.77 -99.16 61.71
CA VAL A 481 87.17 -98.55 60.42
C VAL A 481 86.20 -98.94 59.30
N LYS A 482 85.80 -100.22 59.20
CA LYS A 482 84.77 -100.65 58.24
C LYS A 482 83.44 -99.92 58.44
N TYR A 483 82.99 -99.79 59.69
CA TYR A 483 81.76 -99.07 60.04
C TYR A 483 81.86 -97.57 59.69
N LYS A 484 82.99 -96.91 60.03
CA LYS A 484 83.23 -95.50 59.67
C LYS A 484 83.31 -95.29 58.16
N ASN A 485 83.96 -96.18 57.41
CA ASN A 485 84.00 -96.12 55.95
C ASN A 485 82.60 -96.32 55.33
N SER A 486 81.80 -97.26 55.86
CA SER A 486 80.40 -97.43 55.43
C SER A 486 79.56 -96.17 55.71
N MET A 487 79.75 -95.53 56.86
CA MET A 487 79.10 -94.26 57.22
C MET A 487 79.55 -93.10 56.31
N ILE A 488 80.84 -93.01 55.96
CA ILE A 488 81.36 -92.02 55.00
C ILE A 488 80.74 -92.25 53.62
N SER A 489 80.70 -93.49 53.12
CA SER A 489 80.06 -93.83 51.84
C SER A 489 78.53 -93.71 51.86
N GLN A 490 77.89 -93.57 53.02
CA GLN A 490 76.49 -93.16 53.13
C GLN A 490 76.38 -91.63 53.06
N LEU A 491 77.10 -90.90 53.93
CA LEU A 491 77.11 -89.43 53.95
C LEU A 491 77.55 -88.81 52.61
N GLN A 492 78.45 -89.44 51.86
CA GLN A 492 78.82 -89.02 50.50
C GLN A 492 77.66 -89.17 49.50
N ARG A 493 76.86 -90.24 49.61
CA ARG A 493 75.64 -90.40 48.81
C ARG A 493 74.57 -89.42 49.25
N ASP A 494 74.35 -89.25 50.55
CA ASP A 494 73.40 -88.28 51.11
C ASP A 494 73.74 -86.83 50.67
N ASN A 495 75.03 -86.50 50.60
CA ASN A 495 75.51 -85.20 50.12
C ASN A 495 75.34 -85.04 48.60
N LEU A 496 75.64 -86.05 47.78
CA LEU A 496 75.37 -86.02 46.34
C LEU A 496 73.87 -85.90 46.04
N ASP A 497 73.03 -86.58 46.83
CA ASP A 497 71.57 -86.46 46.80
C ASP A 497 71.10 -85.05 47.20
N ALA A 498 71.75 -84.43 48.19
CA ALA A 498 71.47 -83.07 48.62
C ALA A 498 71.91 -82.03 47.58
N GLU A 499 73.07 -82.20 46.93
CA GLU A 499 73.55 -81.37 45.83
C GLU A 499 72.65 -81.51 44.59
N ALA A 500 72.20 -82.71 44.27
CA ALA A 500 71.24 -82.96 43.20
C ALA A 500 69.88 -82.27 43.49
N LYS A 501 69.37 -82.40 44.73
CA LYS A 501 68.14 -81.71 45.18
C LYS A 501 68.31 -80.19 45.17
N LEU A 502 69.46 -79.66 45.59
CA LEU A 502 69.78 -78.23 45.55
C LEU A 502 69.81 -77.71 44.10
N LYS A 503 70.44 -78.44 43.19
CA LYS A 503 70.49 -78.08 41.77
C LYS A 503 69.12 -78.17 41.10
N GLN A 504 68.29 -79.16 41.48
CA GLN A 504 66.89 -79.23 41.04
C GLN A 504 66.07 -78.04 41.55
N GLN A 505 66.25 -77.64 42.82
CA GLN A 505 65.60 -76.46 43.40
C GLN A 505 66.08 -75.15 42.75
N GLN A 506 67.37 -75.04 42.42
CA GLN A 506 67.92 -73.91 41.66
C GLN A 506 67.29 -73.82 40.27
N ASN A 507 67.27 -74.92 39.51
CA ASN A 507 66.63 -74.96 38.19
C ASN A 507 65.13 -74.61 38.26
N LEU A 508 64.40 -75.10 39.28
CA LEU A 508 62.99 -74.76 39.50
C LEU A 508 62.80 -73.28 39.87
N TYR A 509 63.67 -72.71 40.71
CA TYR A 509 63.64 -71.30 41.04
C TYR A 509 63.97 -70.41 39.84
N GLU A 510 64.93 -70.80 39.00
CA GLU A 510 65.27 -70.09 37.76
C GLU A 510 64.15 -70.18 36.73
N ALA A 511 63.50 -71.33 36.58
CA ALA A 511 62.29 -71.48 35.77
C ALA A 511 61.16 -70.57 36.29
N VAL A 512 60.78 -70.67 37.56
CA VAL A 512 59.74 -69.81 38.16
C VAL A 512 60.10 -68.32 38.08
N ARG A 513 61.37 -67.95 38.18
CA ARG A 513 61.84 -66.56 37.99
C ARG A 513 61.74 -66.13 36.53
N SER A 514 62.05 -67.01 35.58
CA SER A 514 61.86 -66.79 34.15
C SER A 514 60.38 -66.59 33.83
N ASP A 515 59.53 -67.53 34.25
CA ASP A 515 58.08 -67.49 34.05
C ASP A 515 57.47 -66.24 34.68
N ARG A 516 57.85 -65.89 35.92
CA ARG A 516 57.43 -64.65 36.57
C ARG A 516 57.85 -63.41 35.77
N ASN A 517 59.06 -63.40 35.20
CA ASN A 517 59.52 -62.27 34.37
C ASN A 517 58.78 -62.22 33.03
N ILE A 518 58.48 -63.37 32.40
CA ILE A 518 57.65 -63.48 31.19
C ILE A 518 56.24 -62.97 31.48
N TYR A 519 55.56 -63.49 32.51
CA TYR A 519 54.23 -63.01 32.91
C TYR A 519 54.23 -61.54 33.33
N SER A 520 55.30 -61.02 33.95
CA SER A 520 55.42 -59.59 34.26
C SER A 520 55.53 -58.74 32.99
N LYS A 521 56.27 -59.22 31.97
CA LYS A 521 56.37 -58.56 30.67
C LYS A 521 55.03 -58.62 29.90
N THR A 522 54.42 -59.80 29.79
CA THR A 522 53.13 -59.97 29.12
C THR A 522 52.01 -59.22 29.83
N LEU A 523 52.06 -59.08 31.16
CA LEU A 523 51.16 -58.20 31.92
C LEU A 523 51.42 -56.72 31.62
N LEU A 524 52.67 -56.28 31.46
CA LEU A 524 52.97 -54.92 31.05
C LEU A 524 52.45 -54.65 29.63
N GLU A 525 52.78 -55.53 28.68
CA GLU A 525 52.31 -55.48 27.28
C GLU A 525 50.77 -55.46 27.22
N SER A 526 50.08 -56.32 27.99
CA SER A 526 48.61 -56.32 28.09
C SER A 526 48.04 -55.02 28.68
N ASN A 527 48.73 -54.39 29.65
CA ASN A 527 48.31 -53.12 30.21
C ASN A 527 48.54 -51.95 29.23
N GLU A 528 49.63 -51.97 28.47
CA GLU A 528 49.89 -51.01 27.39
C GLU A 528 48.85 -51.13 26.27
N GLU A 529 48.49 -52.36 25.86
CA GLU A 529 47.36 -52.61 24.95
C GLU A 529 46.02 -52.12 25.53
N ILE A 530 45.74 -52.37 26.81
CA ILE A 530 44.52 -51.88 27.48
C ILE A 530 44.47 -50.35 27.48
N ASP A 531 45.59 -49.67 27.75
CA ASP A 531 45.64 -48.20 27.75
C ASP A 531 45.61 -47.61 26.33
N GLU A 532 46.18 -48.29 25.32
CA GLU A 532 45.93 -47.96 23.92
C GLU A 532 44.45 -48.09 23.55
N LEU A 533 43.81 -49.20 23.92
CA LEU A 533 42.39 -49.44 23.68
C LEU A 533 41.52 -48.41 24.42
N ARG A 534 41.91 -47.97 25.62
CA ARG A 534 41.26 -46.86 26.34
C ARG A 534 41.44 -45.51 25.66
N ARG A 535 42.62 -45.23 25.07
CA ARG A 535 42.85 -44.01 24.26
C ARG A 535 42.00 -44.06 22.99
N LYS A 536 42.02 -45.17 22.25
CA LYS A 536 41.21 -45.43 21.05
C LYS A 536 39.71 -45.30 21.37
N TYR A 537 39.24 -45.88 22.47
CA TYR A 537 37.86 -45.75 22.96
C TYR A 537 37.49 -44.30 23.31
N LYS A 538 38.34 -43.54 24.00
CA LYS A 538 38.09 -42.11 24.28
C LYS A 538 37.97 -41.28 23.00
N ILE A 539 38.83 -41.54 22.01
CA ILE A 539 38.77 -40.89 20.69
C ILE A 539 37.45 -41.24 19.97
N LEU A 540 37.10 -42.52 19.90
CA LEU A 540 35.84 -43.00 19.32
C LEU A 540 34.61 -42.42 20.04
N GLN A 541 34.63 -42.34 21.37
CA GLN A 541 33.55 -41.76 22.18
C GLN A 541 33.39 -40.26 21.92
N HIS A 542 34.50 -39.52 21.75
CA HIS A 542 34.45 -38.11 21.35
C HIS A 542 33.94 -37.94 19.90
N GLN A 543 34.37 -38.80 18.96
CA GLN A 543 33.83 -38.83 17.59
C GLN A 543 32.33 -39.15 17.56
N ILE A 544 31.86 -40.12 18.36
CA ILE A 544 30.43 -40.45 18.52
C ILE A 544 29.66 -39.25 19.09
N THR A 545 30.24 -38.51 20.04
CA THR A 545 29.63 -37.31 20.62
C THR A 545 29.52 -36.20 19.56
N LYS A 546 30.60 -35.88 18.85
CA LYS A 546 30.60 -34.91 17.75
C LYS A 546 29.61 -35.29 16.63
N LEU A 547 29.55 -36.56 16.25
CA LEU A 547 28.60 -37.05 15.24
C LEU A 547 27.15 -36.94 15.74
N ARG A 548 26.87 -37.14 17.03
CA ARG A 548 25.55 -36.90 17.63
C ARG A 548 25.18 -35.40 17.62
N GLU A 549 26.13 -34.52 17.90
CA GLU A 549 25.95 -33.06 17.82
C GLU A 549 25.73 -32.59 16.37
N GLU A 550 26.48 -33.12 15.41
CA GLU A 550 26.26 -32.90 13.98
C GLU A 550 24.90 -33.44 13.50
N ILE A 551 24.45 -34.60 13.99
CA ILE A 551 23.11 -35.14 13.69
C ILE A 551 22.02 -34.26 14.33
N SER A 552 22.22 -33.79 15.57
CA SER A 552 21.25 -32.93 16.26
C SER A 552 21.12 -31.56 15.58
N SER A 553 22.23 -30.94 15.17
CA SER A 553 22.21 -29.66 14.45
C SER A 553 21.58 -29.81 13.06
N LYS A 554 21.90 -30.88 12.31
CA LYS A 554 21.25 -31.19 11.03
C LYS A 554 19.75 -31.47 11.20
N ASN A 555 19.33 -32.17 12.26
CA ASN A 555 17.92 -32.40 12.57
C ASN A 555 17.16 -31.11 12.92
N ASN A 556 17.79 -30.19 13.66
CA ASN A 556 17.21 -28.87 13.94
C ASN A 556 17.05 -28.06 12.65
N LEU A 557 18.08 -28.00 11.80
CA LEU A 557 18.01 -27.32 10.50
C LEU A 557 16.93 -27.93 9.59
N ILE A 558 16.79 -29.26 9.56
CA ILE A 558 15.72 -29.95 8.82
C ILE A 558 14.34 -29.60 9.40
N ARG A 559 14.21 -29.45 10.72
CA ARG A 559 12.96 -29.00 11.37
C ARG A 559 12.62 -27.56 11.01
N GLU A 560 13.59 -26.66 11.02
CA GLU A 560 13.44 -25.25 10.62
C GLU A 560 13.05 -25.14 9.14
N GLN A 561 13.72 -25.88 8.25
CA GLN A 561 13.37 -25.95 6.83
C GLN A 561 11.96 -26.51 6.61
N ARG A 562 11.55 -27.56 7.34
CA ARG A 562 10.19 -28.10 7.28
C ARG A 562 9.14 -27.10 7.76
N GLN A 563 9.42 -26.34 8.82
CA GLN A 563 8.53 -25.29 9.29
C GLN A 563 8.41 -24.17 8.24
N SER A 564 9.54 -23.72 7.67
CA SER A 564 9.55 -22.73 6.60
C SER A 564 8.78 -23.21 5.35
N HIS A 565 8.89 -24.49 4.99
CA HIS A 565 8.13 -25.08 3.89
C HIS A 565 6.63 -25.15 4.19
N SER A 566 6.24 -25.50 5.43
CA SER A 566 4.84 -25.50 5.87
C SER A 566 4.24 -24.09 5.81
N ASN A 567 4.97 -23.08 6.29
CA ASN A 567 4.56 -21.68 6.23
C ASN A 567 4.41 -21.20 4.77
N LEU A 568 5.36 -21.54 3.89
CA LEU A 568 5.31 -21.23 2.46
C LEU A 568 4.16 -21.95 1.74
N GLU A 569 3.83 -23.18 2.12
CA GLU A 569 2.66 -23.89 1.61
C GLU A 569 1.35 -23.23 2.01
N GLU A 570 1.23 -22.78 3.26
CA GLU A 570 0.05 -22.02 3.73
C GLU A 570 -0.05 -20.67 3.01
N GLU A 571 1.05 -19.93 2.91
CA GLU A 571 1.09 -18.66 2.19
C GLU A 571 0.68 -18.84 0.71
N ASN A 572 1.25 -19.83 0.01
CA ASN A 572 0.87 -20.19 -1.35
C ASN A 572 -0.62 -20.55 -1.46
N LYS A 573 -1.18 -21.35 -0.54
CA LYS A 573 -2.62 -21.66 -0.49
C LYS A 573 -3.47 -20.39 -0.30
N THR A 574 -3.04 -19.42 0.52
CA THR A 574 -3.75 -18.12 0.60
C THR A 574 -3.60 -17.29 -0.67
N ASN A 575 -2.45 -17.35 -1.35
CA ASN A 575 -2.18 -16.59 -2.57
C ASN A 575 -2.97 -17.15 -3.76
N GLU A 576 -3.11 -18.48 -3.89
CA GLU A 576 -4.04 -19.10 -4.83
C GLU A 576 -5.50 -18.66 -4.59
N GLN A 577 -5.94 -18.59 -3.33
CA GLN A 577 -7.29 -18.13 -2.99
C GLN A 577 -7.49 -16.65 -3.31
N LYS A 578 -6.49 -15.79 -3.06
CA LYS A 578 -6.48 -14.39 -3.49
C LYS A 578 -6.54 -14.29 -5.01
N GLN A 579 -5.74 -15.07 -5.74
CA GLN A 579 -5.71 -15.09 -7.20
C GLN A 579 -7.07 -15.51 -7.79
N LYS A 580 -7.68 -16.60 -7.31
CA LYS A 580 -9.02 -17.04 -7.74
C LYS A 580 -10.06 -15.94 -7.56
N ARG A 581 -10.10 -15.28 -6.39
CA ARG A 581 -10.99 -14.14 -6.11
C ARG A 581 -10.72 -12.91 -7.00
N LEU A 582 -9.48 -12.69 -7.42
CA LEU A 582 -9.12 -11.62 -8.35
C LEU A 582 -9.51 -11.95 -9.79
N GLU A 583 -9.35 -13.20 -10.23
CA GLU A 583 -9.77 -13.68 -11.55
C GLU A 583 -11.31 -13.65 -11.69
N GLU A 584 -12.04 -14.01 -10.63
CA GLU A 584 -13.50 -13.88 -10.53
C GLU A 584 -13.95 -12.41 -10.66
N LYS A 585 -13.35 -11.50 -9.88
CA LYS A 585 -13.65 -10.05 -9.97
C LYS A 585 -13.29 -9.46 -11.34
N LYS A 586 -12.17 -9.87 -11.93
CA LYS A 586 -11.76 -9.48 -13.29
C LYS A 586 -12.81 -9.93 -14.31
N LYS A 587 -13.26 -11.19 -14.25
CA LYS A 587 -14.31 -11.72 -15.12
C LYS A 587 -15.65 -11.00 -14.95
N GLU A 588 -15.99 -10.60 -13.72
CA GLU A 588 -17.16 -9.74 -13.44
C GLU A 588 -17.01 -8.36 -14.13
N LYS A 589 -15.84 -7.72 -14.02
CA LYS A 589 -15.55 -6.43 -14.68
C LYS A 589 -15.49 -6.52 -16.20
N GLU A 590 -14.95 -7.58 -16.78
CA GLU A 590 -15.05 -7.88 -18.21
C GLU A 590 -16.51 -8.03 -18.66
N GLY A 591 -17.38 -8.60 -17.81
CA GLY A 591 -18.83 -8.66 -18.03
C GLY A 591 -19.49 -7.28 -18.11
N TYR A 592 -19.21 -6.39 -17.14
CA TYR A 592 -19.73 -5.01 -17.21
C TYR A 592 -19.18 -4.24 -18.42
N ILE A 593 -17.89 -4.40 -18.76
CA ILE A 593 -17.28 -3.75 -19.94
C ILE A 593 -18.04 -4.14 -21.20
N ARG A 594 -18.30 -5.43 -21.45
CA ARG A 594 -19.09 -5.88 -22.61
C ARG A 594 -20.51 -5.34 -22.61
N ASN A 595 -21.14 -5.20 -21.44
CA ASN A 595 -22.46 -4.58 -21.34
C ASN A 595 -22.43 -3.08 -21.70
N TYR A 596 -21.41 -2.34 -21.27
CA TYR A 596 -21.21 -0.95 -21.67
C TYR A 596 -20.84 -0.80 -23.16
N GLU A 597 -20.02 -1.70 -23.72
CA GLU A 597 -19.70 -1.73 -25.17
C GLU A 597 -20.98 -1.95 -26.01
N ASN A 598 -21.85 -2.84 -25.57
CA ASN A 598 -23.17 -3.06 -26.19
C ASN A 598 -24.09 -1.83 -26.06
N GLN A 599 -24.12 -1.17 -24.89
CA GLN A 599 -24.89 0.07 -24.70
C GLN A 599 -24.35 1.22 -25.56
N ILE A 600 -23.04 1.42 -25.61
CA ILE A 600 -22.37 2.41 -26.48
C ILE A 600 -22.69 2.13 -27.96
N SER A 601 -22.74 0.86 -28.36
CA SER A 601 -23.10 0.47 -29.73
C SER A 601 -24.56 0.80 -30.07
N LYS A 602 -25.49 0.57 -29.14
CA LYS A 602 -26.90 1.00 -29.29
C LYS A 602 -27.04 2.53 -29.33
N LEU A 603 -26.36 3.25 -28.45
CA LEU A 603 -26.37 4.71 -28.43
C LEU A 603 -25.80 5.32 -29.72
N LYS A 604 -24.73 4.75 -30.27
CA LYS A 604 -24.20 5.14 -31.59
C LYS A 604 -25.20 4.93 -32.72
N TYR A 605 -25.97 3.82 -32.69
CA TYR A 605 -27.05 3.60 -33.67
C TYR A 605 -28.14 4.68 -33.56
N TYR A 606 -28.65 4.96 -32.36
CA TYR A 606 -29.68 5.99 -32.16
C TYR A 606 -29.18 7.40 -32.50
N ILE A 607 -27.90 7.71 -32.29
CA ILE A 607 -27.30 8.98 -32.72
C ILE A 607 -27.31 9.07 -34.25
N ALA A 608 -26.89 8.03 -34.97
CA ALA A 608 -26.89 8.02 -36.44
C ALA A 608 -28.31 8.12 -37.03
N GLU A 609 -29.29 7.45 -36.40
CA GLU A 609 -30.71 7.53 -36.76
C GLU A 609 -31.27 8.96 -36.54
N ALA A 610 -30.99 9.57 -35.38
CA ALA A 610 -31.39 10.94 -35.09
C ALA A 610 -30.70 11.99 -35.98
N GLU A 611 -29.43 11.78 -36.35
CA GLU A 611 -28.71 12.61 -37.33
C GLU A 611 -29.32 12.49 -38.73
N GLN A 612 -29.69 11.27 -39.15
CA GLN A 612 -30.39 11.05 -40.42
C GLN A 612 -31.77 11.73 -40.43
N GLU A 613 -32.54 11.64 -39.34
CA GLU A 613 -33.86 12.25 -39.21
C GLU A 613 -33.78 13.78 -39.22
N LYS A 614 -32.85 14.37 -38.44
CA LYS A 614 -32.51 15.80 -38.48
C LYS A 614 -32.14 16.25 -39.90
N MET A 615 -31.47 15.41 -40.68
CA MET A 615 -31.10 15.71 -42.07
C MET A 615 -32.29 15.63 -43.05
N LYS A 616 -33.35 14.85 -42.75
CA LYS A 616 -34.63 14.89 -43.48
C LYS A 616 -35.38 16.19 -43.15
N GLN A 617 -35.61 16.46 -41.86
CA GLN A 617 -36.34 17.63 -41.38
C GLN A 617 -35.71 18.95 -41.87
N LYS A 618 -34.37 19.02 -41.95
CA LYS A 618 -33.68 20.18 -42.54
C LYS A 618 -34.03 20.38 -44.03
N LYS A 619 -34.11 19.31 -44.83
CA LYS A 619 -34.50 19.40 -46.25
C LYS A 619 -35.96 19.77 -46.42
N GLU A 620 -36.85 19.24 -45.59
CA GLU A 620 -38.27 19.61 -45.57
C GLU A 620 -38.45 21.09 -45.21
N TYR A 621 -37.70 21.59 -44.22
CA TYR A 621 -37.66 23.00 -43.87
C TYR A 621 -37.11 23.89 -45.01
N GLU A 622 -36.04 23.45 -45.70
CA GLU A 622 -35.50 24.13 -46.89
C GLU A 622 -36.52 24.17 -48.05
N MET A 623 -37.30 23.09 -48.26
CA MET A 623 -38.40 23.06 -49.21
C MET A 623 -39.53 24.03 -48.82
N VAL A 624 -39.95 24.04 -47.55
CA VAL A 624 -41.00 24.96 -47.04
C VAL A 624 -40.57 26.43 -47.14
N ILE A 625 -39.27 26.75 -46.95
CA ILE A 625 -38.73 28.09 -47.24
C ILE A 625 -38.86 28.42 -48.72
N ASN A 626 -38.45 27.52 -49.60
CA ASN A 626 -38.52 27.74 -51.05
C ASN A 626 -39.97 27.94 -51.53
N ASP A 627 -40.91 27.13 -51.04
CA ASP A 627 -42.34 27.28 -51.35
C ASP A 627 -42.91 28.60 -50.79
N ARG A 628 -42.54 28.99 -49.57
CA ARG A 628 -42.87 30.31 -49.00
C ARG A 628 -42.37 31.46 -49.88
N ASP A 629 -41.15 31.37 -50.39
CA ASP A 629 -40.53 32.45 -51.16
C ASP A 629 -41.06 32.52 -52.60
N ILE A 630 -41.43 31.37 -53.20
CA ILE A 630 -42.20 31.28 -54.44
C ILE A 630 -43.59 31.92 -54.24
N LEU A 631 -44.32 31.54 -53.19
CA LEU A 631 -45.64 32.09 -52.87
C LEU A 631 -45.60 33.58 -52.56
N GLY A 632 -44.59 34.05 -51.81
CA GLY A 632 -44.35 35.47 -51.55
C GLY A 632 -44.09 36.25 -52.84
N THR A 633 -43.28 35.70 -53.76
CA THR A 633 -43.04 36.29 -55.08
C THR A 633 -44.31 36.34 -55.93
N GLN A 634 -45.17 35.32 -55.87
CA GLN A 634 -46.47 35.32 -56.55
C GLN A 634 -47.44 36.35 -55.93
N LEU A 635 -47.47 36.47 -54.60
CA LEU A 635 -48.30 37.43 -53.86
C LEU A 635 -47.93 38.88 -54.21
N ILE A 636 -46.63 39.20 -54.28
CA ILE A 636 -46.13 40.52 -54.68
C ILE A 636 -46.63 40.86 -56.10
N LYS A 637 -46.42 39.97 -57.07
CA LYS A 637 -46.90 40.17 -58.45
C LYS A 637 -48.41 40.32 -58.54
N ARG A 638 -49.18 39.55 -57.77
CA ARG A 638 -50.65 39.67 -57.69
C ARG A 638 -51.09 41.00 -57.07
N ASN A 639 -50.36 41.54 -56.09
CA ASN A 639 -50.62 42.86 -55.52
C ASN A 639 -50.28 43.99 -56.51
N GLU A 640 -49.20 43.84 -57.30
CA GLU A 640 -48.85 44.77 -58.40
C GLU A 640 -49.90 44.75 -59.52
N GLU A 641 -50.36 43.57 -59.94
CA GLU A 641 -51.47 43.37 -60.88
C GLU A 641 -52.76 44.05 -60.35
N LEU A 642 -53.11 43.85 -59.08
CA LEU A 642 -54.28 44.48 -58.45
C LEU A 642 -54.16 46.00 -58.36
N ALA A 643 -53.00 46.54 -57.97
CA ALA A 643 -52.77 47.98 -57.93
C ALA A 643 -52.91 48.62 -59.32
N SER A 644 -52.36 47.98 -60.36
CA SER A 644 -52.50 48.38 -61.76
C SER A 644 -53.97 48.36 -62.22
N LEU A 645 -54.73 47.33 -61.83
CA LEU A 645 -56.17 47.25 -62.10
C LEU A 645 -56.97 48.34 -61.37
N TYR A 646 -56.69 48.62 -60.09
CA TYR A 646 -57.37 49.69 -59.35
C TYR A 646 -57.13 51.07 -59.96
N GLU A 647 -55.88 51.40 -60.33
CA GLU A 647 -55.60 52.68 -60.98
C GLU A 647 -56.26 52.76 -62.37
N LYS A 648 -56.31 51.66 -63.12
CA LYS A 648 -57.04 51.58 -64.39
C LYS A 648 -58.55 51.79 -64.22
N ILE A 649 -59.17 51.20 -63.19
CA ILE A 649 -60.59 51.42 -62.85
C ILE A 649 -60.82 52.89 -62.47
N LYS A 650 -59.95 53.49 -61.66
CA LYS A 650 -60.00 54.90 -61.25
C LYS A 650 -59.88 55.87 -62.44
N ILE A 651 -58.99 55.58 -63.39
CA ILE A 651 -58.88 56.33 -64.66
C ILE A 651 -60.16 56.17 -65.50
N GLN A 652 -60.70 54.95 -65.61
CA GLN A 652 -61.95 54.69 -66.34
C GLN A 652 -63.15 55.40 -65.70
N GLN A 653 -63.29 55.39 -64.37
CA GLN A 653 -64.32 56.13 -63.64
C GLN A 653 -64.20 57.64 -63.84
N SER A 654 -63.00 58.21 -63.77
CA SER A 654 -62.78 59.64 -64.06
C SER A 654 -63.13 59.99 -65.51
N THR A 655 -62.85 59.08 -66.45
CA THR A 655 -63.18 59.25 -67.87
C THR A 655 -64.69 59.15 -68.11
N LEU A 656 -65.36 58.19 -67.47
CA LEU A 656 -66.81 58.01 -67.53
C LEU A 656 -67.54 59.24 -66.98
N ALA A 657 -67.19 59.72 -65.78
CA ALA A 657 -67.81 60.90 -65.18
C ALA A 657 -67.64 62.17 -66.05
N LYS A 658 -66.47 62.36 -66.69
CA LYS A 658 -66.26 63.44 -67.67
C LYS A 658 -67.16 63.27 -68.90
N GLY A 659 -67.29 62.04 -69.41
CA GLY A 659 -68.19 61.70 -70.51
C GLY A 659 -69.67 61.89 -70.19
N GLU A 660 -70.10 61.58 -68.97
CA GLU A 660 -71.47 61.81 -68.48
C GLU A 660 -71.80 63.29 -68.40
N VAL A 661 -70.90 64.14 -67.86
CA VAL A 661 -71.06 65.60 -67.85
C VAL A 661 -71.16 66.15 -69.28
N GLN A 662 -70.24 65.77 -70.17
CA GLN A 662 -70.28 66.19 -71.57
C GLN A 662 -71.53 65.70 -72.30
N TYR A 663 -72.02 64.50 -71.99
CA TYR A 663 -73.28 63.98 -72.54
C TYR A 663 -74.48 64.79 -72.05
N GLN A 664 -74.54 65.12 -70.75
CA GLN A 664 -75.59 65.98 -70.19
C GLN A 664 -75.59 67.38 -70.82
N GLU A 665 -74.42 68.00 -71.00
CA GLU A 665 -74.28 69.27 -71.73
C GLU A 665 -74.85 69.18 -73.15
N ARG A 666 -74.54 68.11 -73.90
CA ARG A 666 -75.08 67.89 -75.26
C ARG A 666 -76.57 67.57 -75.28
N VAL A 667 -77.11 66.92 -74.25
CA VAL A 667 -78.57 66.71 -74.11
C VAL A 667 -79.29 68.03 -73.82
N ILE A 668 -78.70 68.91 -73.01
CA ILE A 668 -79.22 70.26 -72.74
C ILE A 668 -79.17 71.10 -74.02
N GLU A 669 -78.02 71.13 -74.72
CA GLU A 669 -77.86 71.81 -76.01
C GLU A 669 -78.88 71.33 -77.06
N ALA A 670 -79.02 70.01 -77.25
CA ALA A 670 -80.00 69.43 -78.16
C ALA A 670 -81.45 69.76 -77.77
N THR A 671 -81.73 69.95 -76.48
CA THR A 671 -83.06 70.36 -75.98
C THR A 671 -83.32 71.85 -76.21
N LEU A 672 -82.30 72.70 -76.01
CA LEU A 672 -82.36 74.13 -76.36
C LEU A 672 -82.56 74.32 -77.88
N LEU A 673 -81.82 73.58 -78.71
CA LEU A 673 -81.99 73.58 -80.18
C LEU A 673 -83.38 73.10 -80.61
N LYS A 674 -83.92 72.03 -79.99
CA LYS A 674 -85.31 71.60 -80.22
C LYS A 674 -86.33 72.70 -79.85
N ASN A 675 -86.12 73.40 -78.75
CA ASN A 675 -86.97 74.51 -78.32
C ASN A 675 -86.88 75.72 -79.26
N GLN A 676 -85.68 76.06 -79.75
CA GLN A 676 -85.48 77.10 -80.78
C GLN A 676 -86.17 76.71 -82.09
N ILE A 677 -86.03 75.47 -82.56
CA ILE A 677 -86.74 74.96 -83.75
C ILE A 677 -88.26 75.00 -83.55
N ALA A 678 -88.76 74.72 -82.34
CA ALA A 678 -90.19 74.84 -82.02
C ALA A 678 -90.67 76.31 -82.00
N GLY A 679 -89.85 77.25 -81.53
CA GLY A 679 -90.08 78.69 -81.61
C GLY A 679 -90.16 79.18 -83.05
N LEU A 680 -89.11 78.93 -83.84
CA LEU A 680 -89.04 79.28 -85.26
C LEU A 680 -90.18 78.67 -86.08
N LYS A 681 -90.63 77.44 -85.76
CA LYS A 681 -91.83 76.84 -86.39
C LYS A 681 -93.13 77.56 -86.04
N ARG A 682 -93.28 78.09 -84.82
CA ARG A 682 -94.44 78.91 -84.42
C ARG A 682 -94.40 80.28 -85.10
N GLU A 683 -93.24 80.93 -85.13
CA GLU A 683 -93.04 82.22 -85.81
C GLU A 683 -93.33 82.10 -87.31
N TYR A 684 -92.80 81.05 -87.97
CA TYR A 684 -93.12 80.74 -89.36
C TYR A 684 -94.62 80.50 -89.59
N LEU A 685 -95.31 79.80 -88.68
CA LEU A 685 -96.75 79.58 -88.79
C LEU A 685 -97.56 80.88 -88.62
N ILE A 686 -97.16 81.75 -87.69
CA ILE A 686 -97.76 83.08 -87.50
C ILE A 686 -97.56 83.95 -88.76
N ALA A 687 -96.33 84.00 -89.29
CA ALA A 687 -96.03 84.72 -90.52
C ALA A 687 -96.81 84.16 -91.73
N LYS A 688 -96.92 82.84 -91.85
CA LYS A 688 -97.72 82.18 -92.91
C LYS A 688 -99.20 82.54 -92.80
N ASN A 689 -99.75 82.62 -91.59
CA ASN A 689 -101.14 83.04 -91.38
C ASN A 689 -101.36 84.53 -91.72
N GLN A 690 -100.41 85.41 -91.37
CA GLN A 690 -100.43 86.82 -91.81
C GLN A 690 -100.38 86.95 -93.34
N VAL A 691 -99.60 86.11 -94.02
CA VAL A 691 -99.58 86.02 -95.49
C VAL A 691 -100.92 85.52 -96.04
N SER A 692 -101.62 84.60 -95.39
CA SER A 692 -102.98 84.23 -95.84
C SER A 692 -103.99 85.37 -95.70
N SER A 693 -103.96 86.11 -94.58
CA SER A 693 -104.79 87.30 -94.37
C SER A 693 -104.48 88.43 -95.38
N THR A 694 -103.29 88.43 -95.99
CA THR A 694 -102.95 89.37 -97.08
C THR A 694 -103.84 89.18 -98.32
N SER A 695 -104.40 88.00 -98.55
CA SER A 695 -105.37 87.76 -99.62
C SER A 695 -106.73 88.42 -99.33
N GLU A 696 -107.19 88.34 -98.09
CA GLU A 696 -108.44 88.96 -97.63
C GLU A 696 -108.28 90.49 -97.55
N LEU A 697 -107.14 90.98 -97.03
CA LEU A 697 -106.78 92.40 -97.08
C LEU A 697 -106.69 92.92 -98.52
N LYS A 698 -106.22 92.13 -99.50
CA LYS A 698 -106.29 92.51 -100.92
C LYS A 698 -107.73 92.56 -101.44
N LYS A 699 -108.60 91.62 -101.07
CA LYS A 699 -110.03 91.66 -101.42
C LYS A 699 -110.72 92.88 -100.81
N GLU A 700 -110.44 93.19 -99.55
CA GLU A 700 -111.02 94.35 -98.87
C GLU A 700 -110.41 95.66 -99.36
N VAL A 701 -109.14 95.68 -99.81
CA VAL A 701 -108.57 96.82 -100.57
C VAL A 701 -109.25 96.97 -101.93
N TYR A 702 -109.55 95.90 -102.67
CA TYR A 702 -110.33 96.00 -103.91
C TYR A 702 -111.78 96.44 -103.66
N ARG A 703 -112.40 95.97 -102.57
CA ARG A 703 -113.72 96.43 -102.13
C ARG A 703 -113.69 97.90 -101.76
N LEU A 704 -112.76 98.31 -100.90
CA LEU A 704 -112.55 99.71 -100.52
C LEU A 704 -112.12 100.57 -101.71
N GLN A 705 -111.45 100.03 -102.75
CA GLN A 705 -111.19 100.74 -103.99
C GLN A 705 -112.45 100.89 -104.85
N LYS A 706 -113.31 99.87 -104.91
CA LYS A 706 -114.63 99.95 -105.57
C LYS A 706 -115.55 100.92 -104.82
N ASP A 707 -115.59 100.85 -103.50
CA ASP A 707 -116.39 101.72 -102.64
C ASP A 707 -115.80 103.14 -102.64
N LEU A 708 -114.47 103.32 -102.69
CA LEU A 708 -113.81 104.61 -102.93
C LEU A 708 -113.97 105.10 -104.36
N MET A 709 -114.23 104.24 -105.34
CA MET A 709 -114.59 104.63 -106.71
C MET A 709 -116.05 105.08 -106.78
N ILE A 710 -116.97 104.35 -106.14
CA ILE A 710 -118.37 104.76 -105.93
C ILE A 710 -118.41 106.07 -105.14
N VAL A 711 -117.62 106.20 -104.08
CA VAL A 711 -117.48 107.41 -103.26
C VAL A 711 -116.68 108.49 -104.00
N ARG A 712 -115.82 108.20 -105.00
CA ARG A 712 -115.26 109.22 -105.90
C ARG A 712 -116.29 109.73 -106.90
N THR A 713 -117.14 108.86 -107.45
CA THR A 713 -118.27 109.28 -108.30
C THR A 713 -119.28 110.07 -107.48
N LYS A 714 -119.58 109.61 -106.25
CA LYS A 714 -120.44 110.33 -105.30
C LYS A 714 -119.77 111.61 -104.82
N ILE A 715 -118.46 111.66 -104.59
CA ILE A 715 -117.73 112.91 -104.29
C ILE A 715 -117.73 113.82 -105.51
N LYS A 716 -117.71 113.32 -106.75
CA LYS A 716 -117.79 114.17 -107.94
C LYS A 716 -119.15 114.86 -108.01
N ALA A 717 -120.25 114.11 -107.88
CA ALA A 717 -121.61 114.67 -107.77
C ALA A 717 -121.75 115.58 -106.53
N LEU A 718 -121.28 115.13 -105.36
CA LEU A 718 -121.25 115.92 -104.12
C LEU A 718 -120.26 117.09 -104.19
N SER A 719 -119.39 117.22 -105.21
CA SER A 719 -118.50 118.39 -105.44
C SER A 719 -119.09 119.37 -106.44
N GLU A 720 -119.95 118.89 -107.32
CA GLU A 720 -120.92 119.72 -108.04
C GLU A 720 -121.92 120.32 -107.02
N GLU A 721 -122.32 119.57 -105.98
CA GLU A 721 -123.03 120.13 -104.81
C GLU A 721 -122.12 120.97 -103.88
N LEU A 722 -120.87 120.55 -103.59
CA LEU A 722 -119.92 121.32 -102.75
C LEU A 722 -119.39 122.60 -103.41
N GLN A 723 -119.89 122.95 -104.60
CA GLN A 723 -119.72 124.29 -105.15
C GLN A 723 -120.46 125.36 -104.31
N ASN A 724 -121.22 124.96 -103.27
CA ASN A 724 -121.33 125.72 -102.01
C ASN A 724 -121.19 124.79 -100.77
N PRO A 725 -120.73 125.28 -99.60
CA PRO A 725 -119.74 124.51 -98.82
C PRO A 725 -120.13 124.14 -97.38
N MET A 726 -119.41 123.19 -96.75
CA MET A 726 -118.67 123.36 -95.46
C MET A 726 -118.10 122.04 -94.84
N ASN A 727 -116.77 121.98 -94.70
CA ASN A 727 -115.98 121.83 -93.45
C ASN A 727 -116.50 121.04 -92.21
N VAL A 728 -115.68 120.36 -91.37
CA VAL A 728 -114.25 119.92 -91.45
C VAL A 728 -113.87 118.97 -90.27
N HIS A 729 -112.95 118.01 -90.47
CA HIS A 729 -112.09 117.32 -89.44
C HIS A 729 -112.75 116.51 -88.27
N ARG A 730 -112.05 115.73 -87.40
CA ARG A 730 -110.82 114.88 -87.46
C ARG A 730 -110.69 114.05 -86.15
N TYR A 731 -109.96 112.93 -86.18
CA TYR A 731 -109.80 111.91 -85.10
C TYR A 731 -108.76 112.28 -84.02
N ARG A 732 -108.75 111.55 -82.88
CA ARG A 732 -107.79 111.72 -81.75
C ARG A 732 -107.33 110.39 -81.12
N LYS A 733 -106.09 110.35 -80.60
CA LYS A 733 -105.50 109.28 -79.75
C LYS A 733 -105.39 109.74 -78.28
N LEU A 734 -105.16 108.80 -77.36
CA LEU A 734 -104.81 109.03 -75.95
C LEU A 734 -103.74 108.03 -75.47
N GLU A 735 -103.00 108.42 -74.44
CA GLU A 735 -101.90 107.68 -73.79
C GLU A 735 -102.09 107.74 -72.25
N GLY A 736 -101.43 106.86 -71.50
CA GLY A 736 -101.44 106.87 -70.03
C GLY A 736 -100.49 105.81 -69.44
N THR A 737 -99.89 106.09 -68.28
CA THR A 737 -98.88 105.22 -67.63
C THR A 737 -98.84 105.46 -66.12
N ASN A 738 -98.83 104.38 -65.30
CA ASN A 738 -98.56 104.28 -63.85
C ASN A 738 -99.02 102.87 -63.34
N PRO A 739 -98.78 102.42 -62.08
CA PRO A 739 -97.88 102.93 -61.03
C PRO A 739 -96.99 101.86 -60.30
N GLU A 740 -96.97 100.57 -60.71
CA GLU A 740 -96.63 99.43 -59.82
C GLU A 740 -95.18 99.32 -59.28
N THR A 741 -94.21 100.06 -59.81
CA THR A 741 -92.77 99.77 -59.59
C THR A 741 -92.26 99.99 -58.17
N TYR A 742 -92.93 100.81 -57.34
CA TYR A 742 -92.43 101.14 -56.00
C TYR A 742 -92.63 100.02 -54.97
N GLU A 743 -93.81 99.38 -54.94
CA GLU A 743 -94.11 98.29 -53.99
C GLU A 743 -93.19 97.07 -54.19
N MET A 744 -92.89 96.78 -55.46
CA MET A 744 -91.98 95.72 -55.89
C MET A 744 -90.60 95.85 -55.21
N ILE A 745 -90.06 97.07 -55.14
CA ILE A 745 -88.73 97.35 -54.56
C ILE A 745 -88.73 97.13 -53.04
N THR A 746 -89.76 97.60 -52.33
CA THR A 746 -89.89 97.35 -50.88
C THR A 746 -90.00 95.86 -50.52
N LYS A 747 -90.63 95.06 -51.40
CA LYS A 747 -90.79 93.61 -51.22
C LYS A 747 -89.46 92.85 -51.40
N ILE A 748 -88.62 93.28 -52.33
CA ILE A 748 -87.27 92.72 -52.53
C ILE A 748 -86.39 92.97 -51.29
N GLN A 749 -86.36 94.20 -50.77
CA GLN A 749 -85.49 94.55 -49.64
C GLN A 749 -85.85 93.80 -48.34
N THR A 750 -87.13 93.51 -48.10
CA THR A 750 -87.56 92.72 -46.93
C THR A 750 -87.18 91.24 -47.05
N LEU A 751 -87.25 90.67 -48.25
CA LEU A 751 -86.81 89.30 -48.51
C LEU A 751 -85.28 89.14 -48.37
N GLN A 752 -84.49 90.10 -48.86
CA GLN A 752 -83.02 90.06 -48.75
C GLN A 752 -82.54 90.03 -47.29
N ARG A 753 -83.10 90.87 -46.40
CA ARG A 753 -82.74 90.83 -44.96
C ARG A 753 -83.08 89.49 -44.31
N ARG A 754 -84.19 88.87 -44.71
CA ARG A 754 -84.63 87.56 -44.19
C ARG A 754 -83.76 86.40 -44.70
N LEU A 755 -83.19 86.54 -45.91
CA LEU A 755 -82.24 85.58 -46.47
C LEU A 755 -80.91 85.61 -45.71
N ILE A 756 -80.35 86.82 -45.48
CA ILE A 756 -79.06 87.02 -44.78
C ILE A 756 -79.08 86.36 -43.39
N ALA A 757 -80.10 86.66 -42.58
CA ALA A 757 -80.26 86.08 -41.24
C ALA A 757 -80.40 84.55 -41.25
N LYS A 758 -80.91 83.95 -42.35
CA LYS A 758 -80.97 82.48 -42.49
C LYS A 758 -79.68 81.85 -43.00
N THR A 759 -78.85 82.58 -43.76
CA THR A 759 -77.48 82.12 -44.06
C THR A 759 -76.57 82.17 -42.83
N GLU A 760 -76.75 83.15 -41.94
CA GLU A 760 -76.02 83.22 -40.67
C GLU A 760 -76.38 82.03 -39.75
N GLU A 761 -77.67 81.73 -39.56
CA GLU A 761 -78.12 80.57 -38.75
C GLU A 761 -77.67 79.20 -39.31
N VAL A 762 -77.42 79.10 -40.63
CA VAL A 762 -76.83 77.89 -41.24
C VAL A 762 -75.33 77.83 -40.96
N ALA A 763 -74.59 78.93 -41.13
CA ALA A 763 -73.16 78.99 -40.86
C ALA A 763 -72.82 78.69 -39.39
N GLU A 764 -73.64 79.17 -38.43
CA GLU A 764 -73.52 78.81 -37.02
C GLU A 764 -73.68 77.29 -36.78
N LYS A 765 -74.62 76.65 -37.46
CA LYS A 765 -74.89 75.21 -37.34
C LYS A 765 -73.81 74.36 -38.00
N ASP A 766 -73.29 74.77 -39.16
CA ASP A 766 -72.16 74.10 -39.81
C ASP A 766 -70.89 74.19 -38.95
N PHE A 767 -70.64 75.32 -38.27
CA PHE A 767 -69.54 75.45 -37.31
C PHE A 767 -69.73 74.51 -36.11
N LEU A 768 -70.96 74.41 -35.58
CA LEU A 768 -71.32 73.49 -34.50
C LEU A 768 -71.14 72.02 -34.90
N ILE A 769 -71.46 71.66 -36.15
CA ILE A 769 -71.22 70.32 -36.71
C ILE A 769 -69.72 70.04 -36.77
N GLN A 770 -68.90 70.94 -37.32
CA GLN A 770 -67.44 70.76 -37.38
C GLN A 770 -66.80 70.63 -36.00
N GLU A 771 -67.30 71.34 -34.98
CA GLU A 771 -66.85 71.18 -33.61
C GLU A 771 -67.21 69.79 -33.05
N LYS A 772 -68.43 69.29 -33.29
CA LYS A 772 -68.82 67.92 -32.87
C LYS A 772 -68.09 66.82 -33.64
N GLU A 773 -67.76 67.02 -34.92
CA GLU A 773 -66.95 66.08 -35.70
C GLU A 773 -65.51 66.02 -35.19
N LYS A 774 -64.89 67.16 -34.86
CA LYS A 774 -63.59 67.19 -34.15
C LYS A 774 -63.65 66.44 -32.83
N LEU A 775 -64.64 66.74 -31.98
CA LEU A 775 -64.80 66.10 -30.68
C LEU A 775 -65.02 64.59 -30.81
N TYR A 776 -65.76 64.15 -31.84
CA TYR A 776 -65.97 62.73 -32.15
C TYR A 776 -64.68 62.04 -32.64
N ILE A 777 -63.87 62.69 -33.47
CA ILE A 777 -62.55 62.19 -33.90
C ILE A 777 -61.58 62.11 -32.71
N GLU A 778 -61.58 63.10 -31.81
CA GLU A 778 -60.79 63.09 -30.58
C GLU A 778 -61.23 61.97 -29.63
N LEU A 779 -62.53 61.81 -29.37
CA LEU A 779 -63.09 60.68 -28.60
C LEU A 779 -62.76 59.33 -29.23
N LYS A 780 -62.82 59.20 -30.55
CA LYS A 780 -62.44 57.98 -31.28
C LYS A 780 -60.95 57.68 -31.15
N ASN A 781 -60.09 58.70 -31.19
CA ASN A 781 -58.65 58.58 -30.95
C ASN A 781 -58.32 58.26 -29.48
N ILE A 782 -59.11 58.74 -28.52
CA ILE A 782 -58.99 58.40 -27.10
C ILE A 782 -59.42 56.94 -26.85
N LEU A 783 -60.55 56.49 -27.42
CA LEU A 783 -60.96 55.07 -27.37
C LEU A 783 -59.91 54.16 -28.03
N ALA A 784 -59.34 54.56 -29.17
CA ALA A 784 -58.28 53.80 -29.84
C ALA A 784 -56.94 53.78 -29.07
N ARG A 785 -56.77 54.67 -28.08
CA ARG A 785 -55.62 54.71 -27.16
C ARG A 785 -55.88 54.02 -25.82
N GLN A 786 -57.12 53.72 -25.46
CA GLN A 786 -57.40 52.92 -24.27
C GLN A 786 -57.04 51.45 -24.55
N PRO A 787 -56.20 50.81 -23.71
CA PRO A 787 -55.96 49.38 -23.82
C PRO A 787 -57.28 48.62 -23.63
N LYS A 788 -57.52 47.60 -24.47
CA LYS A 788 -58.65 46.66 -24.26
C LYS A 788 -58.54 46.03 -22.87
N PRO A 789 -59.66 45.65 -22.20
CA PRO A 789 -59.64 45.19 -20.81
C PRO A 789 -58.57 44.14 -20.47
N ALA A 790 -58.36 43.13 -21.33
CA ALA A 790 -57.33 42.12 -21.18
C ALA A 790 -55.88 42.67 -21.06
N VAL A 791 -55.58 43.81 -21.68
CA VAL A 791 -54.27 44.48 -21.58
C VAL A 791 -54.15 45.28 -20.28
N ALA A 792 -55.26 45.77 -19.71
CA ALA A 792 -55.26 46.38 -18.38
C ALA A 792 -55.06 45.32 -17.28
N GLU A 793 -55.67 44.13 -17.41
CA GLU A 793 -55.42 42.97 -16.54
C GLU A 793 -53.96 42.52 -16.61
N GLN A 794 -53.40 42.38 -17.83
CA GLN A 794 -51.97 42.09 -18.01
C GLN A 794 -51.06 43.12 -17.34
N LEU A 795 -51.41 44.42 -17.40
CA LEU A 795 -50.61 45.48 -16.77
C LEU A 795 -50.69 45.45 -15.24
N GLY A 796 -51.83 45.05 -14.68
CA GLY A 796 -51.96 44.71 -13.25
C GLY A 796 -51.02 43.55 -12.86
N VAL A 797 -51.08 42.44 -13.60
CA VAL A 797 -50.19 41.27 -13.40
C VAL A 797 -48.71 41.68 -13.51
N TYR A 798 -48.34 42.55 -14.44
CA TYR A 798 -46.96 43.04 -14.56
C TYR A 798 -46.53 43.95 -13.39
N GLN A 799 -47.43 44.75 -12.80
CA GLN A 799 -47.12 45.55 -11.60
C GLN A 799 -47.01 44.69 -10.33
N GLU A 800 -47.85 43.66 -10.21
CA GLU A 800 -47.81 42.70 -9.10
C GLU A 800 -46.51 41.90 -9.13
N ASN A 801 -46.15 41.36 -10.29
CA ASN A 801 -44.82 40.81 -10.58
C ASN A 801 -43.72 41.79 -10.13
N LEU A 802 -43.75 43.04 -10.56
CA LEU A 802 -42.69 44.02 -10.26
C LEU A 802 -42.52 44.26 -8.73
N LYS A 803 -43.62 44.22 -7.95
CA LYS A 803 -43.56 44.23 -6.48
C LYS A 803 -42.89 42.97 -5.92
N GLU A 804 -43.30 41.79 -6.34
CA GLU A 804 -42.76 40.51 -5.85
C GLU A 804 -41.27 40.36 -6.19
N LYS A 805 -40.88 40.69 -7.43
CA LYS A 805 -39.48 40.73 -7.90
C LYS A 805 -38.59 41.64 -7.06
N THR A 806 -39.17 42.69 -6.46
CA THR A 806 -38.50 43.63 -5.54
C THR A 806 -38.45 43.11 -4.10
N LYS A 807 -39.45 42.35 -3.65
CA LYS A 807 -39.50 41.68 -2.35
C LYS A 807 -38.48 40.53 -2.26
N GLN A 808 -38.47 39.64 -3.26
CA GLN A 808 -37.47 38.56 -3.44
C GLN A 808 -36.03 39.10 -3.34
N MET A 809 -35.75 40.24 -3.99
CA MET A 809 -34.43 40.86 -4.02
C MET A 809 -33.89 41.23 -2.63
N LYS A 810 -34.75 41.65 -1.69
CA LYS A 810 -34.33 41.95 -0.31
C LYS A 810 -33.94 40.70 0.48
N ASN A 811 -34.61 39.57 0.25
CA ASN A 811 -34.33 38.33 0.97
C ASN A 811 -33.01 37.70 0.50
N MET A 812 -32.78 37.64 -0.83
CA MET A 812 -31.53 37.13 -1.40
C MET A 812 -30.28 37.88 -0.90
N ILE A 813 -30.37 39.19 -0.63
CA ILE A 813 -29.27 39.98 -0.08
C ILE A 813 -28.86 39.48 1.32
N ASN A 814 -29.81 39.07 2.16
CA ASN A 814 -29.52 38.54 3.49
C ASN A 814 -28.88 37.15 3.44
N GLU A 815 -29.34 36.28 2.52
CA GLU A 815 -28.75 34.95 2.31
C GLU A 815 -27.32 35.04 1.75
N LEU A 816 -27.08 35.94 0.80
CA LEU A 816 -25.76 36.22 0.23
C LEU A 816 -24.75 36.66 1.31
N ASN A 817 -25.17 37.53 2.24
CA ASN A 817 -24.34 37.95 3.37
C ASN A 817 -23.96 36.79 4.30
N ASN A 818 -24.90 35.86 4.54
CA ASN A 818 -24.64 34.65 5.35
C ASN A 818 -23.67 33.69 4.62
N ALA A 819 -23.83 33.51 3.30
CA ALA A 819 -22.93 32.69 2.50
C ALA A 819 -21.50 33.26 2.46
N HIS A 820 -21.34 34.57 2.27
CA HIS A 820 -20.05 35.25 2.36
C HIS A 820 -19.38 35.06 3.74
N ALA A 821 -20.17 35.12 4.83
CA ALA A 821 -19.66 34.85 6.17
C ALA A 821 -19.17 33.40 6.36
N GLN A 822 -19.74 32.43 5.64
CA GLN A 822 -19.28 31.03 5.64
C GLN A 822 -18.01 30.84 4.78
N VAL A 823 -17.97 31.40 3.57
CA VAL A 823 -16.79 31.33 2.69
C VAL A 823 -15.56 31.96 3.36
N ASN A 824 -15.74 33.07 4.09
CA ASN A 824 -14.64 33.72 4.82
C ASN A 824 -14.09 32.87 5.98
N ARG A 825 -14.92 32.05 6.64
CA ARG A 825 -14.45 31.06 7.63
C ARG A 825 -13.56 30.01 6.97
N HIS A 826 -14.01 29.43 5.86
CA HIS A 826 -13.24 28.41 5.14
C HIS A 826 -11.95 28.96 4.52
N ARG A 827 -11.91 30.22 4.05
CA ARG A 827 -10.65 30.89 3.66
C ARG A 827 -9.65 30.97 4.82
N PHE A 828 -10.10 31.41 6.00
CA PHE A 828 -9.24 31.50 7.19
C PHE A 828 -8.72 30.12 7.65
N GLU A 829 -9.55 29.08 7.52
CA GLU A 829 -9.21 27.70 7.84
C GLU A 829 -8.19 27.11 6.85
N ILE A 830 -8.35 27.38 5.55
CA ILE A 830 -7.38 27.03 4.50
C ILE A 830 -6.05 27.78 4.69
N GLU A 831 -6.08 29.06 5.07
CA GLU A 831 -4.86 29.80 5.42
C GLU A 831 -4.13 29.19 6.62
N ARG A 832 -4.85 28.73 7.65
CA ARG A 832 -4.23 28.07 8.80
C ARG A 832 -3.51 26.79 8.38
N LEU A 833 -4.20 25.92 7.63
CA LEU A 833 -3.62 24.67 7.12
C LEU A 833 -2.42 24.92 6.20
N ASN A 834 -2.44 25.98 5.38
CA ASN A 834 -1.30 26.37 4.55
C ASN A 834 -0.09 26.86 5.38
N ARG A 835 -0.31 27.58 6.49
CA ARG A 835 0.76 27.96 7.43
C ARG A 835 1.32 26.74 8.16
N ASP A 836 0.47 25.81 8.59
CA ASP A 836 0.86 24.55 9.22
C ASP A 836 1.73 23.71 8.26
N ILE A 837 1.35 23.62 6.98
CA ILE A 837 2.13 22.96 5.91
C ILE A 837 3.45 23.71 5.62
N ALA A 838 3.47 25.04 5.67
CA ALA A 838 4.69 25.83 5.46
C ALA A 838 5.71 25.60 6.58
N ALA A 839 5.28 25.63 7.83
CA ALA A 839 6.12 25.33 8.99
C ALA A 839 6.69 23.90 8.92
N MET A 840 5.87 22.91 8.55
CA MET A 840 6.33 21.52 8.39
C MET A 840 7.35 21.36 7.25
N LYS A 841 7.24 22.17 6.18
CA LYS A 841 8.26 22.23 5.11
C LYS A 841 9.58 22.85 5.59
N GLU A 842 9.55 23.93 6.38
CA GLU A 842 10.80 24.50 6.95
C GLU A 842 11.53 23.48 7.83
N VAL A 843 10.82 22.81 8.74
CA VAL A 843 11.40 21.76 9.60
C VAL A 843 12.09 20.67 8.76
N TRP A 844 11.45 20.22 7.68
CA TRP A 844 12.01 19.23 6.75
C TRP A 844 13.24 19.75 5.99
N PHE A 845 13.21 20.99 5.50
CA PHE A 845 14.35 21.58 4.81
C PHE A 845 15.55 21.81 5.74
N ASP A 846 15.33 22.20 7.00
CA ASP A 846 16.39 22.36 7.98
C ASP A 846 16.98 21.04 8.47
N GLN A 847 16.17 19.99 8.58
CA GLN A 847 16.65 18.63 8.82
C GLN A 847 17.56 18.17 7.67
N ARG A 848 17.13 18.38 6.42
CA ARG A 848 17.91 18.05 5.21
C ARG A 848 19.16 18.94 5.01
N ARG A 849 19.16 20.18 5.52
CA ARG A 849 20.35 21.05 5.59
C ARG A 849 21.36 20.53 6.63
N LYS A 850 20.90 20.03 7.79
CA LYS A 850 21.77 19.40 8.80
C LYS A 850 22.42 18.13 8.27
N GLU A 851 21.66 17.26 7.59
CA GLU A 851 22.20 16.08 6.90
C GLU A 851 23.29 16.44 5.88
N LYS A 852 23.06 17.47 5.04
CA LYS A 852 24.09 17.94 4.09
C LYS A 852 25.33 18.49 4.79
N LYS A 853 25.18 19.23 5.89
CA LYS A 853 26.33 19.76 6.64
C LYS A 853 27.16 18.66 7.30
N LEU A 854 26.53 17.61 7.81
CA LEU A 854 27.24 16.45 8.36
C LEU A 854 28.10 15.79 7.27
N LYS A 855 27.54 15.55 6.09
CA LYS A 855 28.28 14.93 4.97
C LYS A 855 29.44 15.77 4.46
N THR A 856 29.31 17.09 4.38
CA THR A 856 30.44 17.95 4.01
C THR A 856 31.54 17.99 5.09
N ILE A 857 31.20 17.79 6.37
CA ILE A 857 32.20 17.67 7.44
C ILE A 857 32.90 16.30 7.38
N GLU A 858 32.22 15.25 6.94
CA GLU A 858 32.83 13.94 6.64
C GLU A 858 33.79 14.06 5.43
N GLU A 859 33.38 14.72 4.33
CA GLU A 859 34.20 14.94 3.13
C GLU A 859 35.40 15.89 3.37
N GLU A 860 35.29 16.87 4.26
CA GLU A 860 36.39 17.76 4.68
C GLU A 860 37.34 17.14 5.73
N ALA A 861 37.04 15.94 6.24
CA ALA A 861 37.89 15.21 7.19
C ALA A 861 38.77 14.11 6.56
N GLU A 862 38.58 13.81 5.27
CA GLU A 862 39.37 12.83 4.50
C GLU A 862 40.42 13.48 3.56
N ASN A 863 40.72 14.78 3.73
CA ASN A 863 41.77 15.53 3.01
C ASN A 863 42.76 16.21 3.98
#